data_AF-A0A1J5K7Y7-F1
#
_entry.id   AF-A0A1J5K7Y7-F1
#
_cell.length_a   1.000
_cell.length_b   1.000
_cell.length_c   1.000
_cell.angle_alpha   90.00
_cell.angle_beta   90.00
_cell.angle_gamma   90.00
#
_symmetry.space_group_name_H-M   'P 1'
#
loop_
_entity.id
_entity.type
_entity.pdbx_description
1 polymer ?
#
loop_
_entity_poly.entity_id
_entity_poly.type
_entity_poly.pdbx_seq_one_letter_code
_entity_poly.pdbx_strand_id
1 'polypeptide(L)'
;MQISRIFTFLVILMLLGCVAQEAKEKESDELETPRDAIDNEGVVSINSSGIGSLVSKSLTPRTIVLTGAAKYKIKHVNSTSCTQVDFSGVSEQSSGVYSFTPTADDVNIICAVGIDSNGIMSLVASSDVLTIDLNLPSLFVDSTGLGSSPSNNTANRTITYTGSSKYKVLHRVSNTCTGADFSARPFTVATSFTFTPVNNQDNIICVVGYNSDNVATPIVSSDLLTIDTIVPVITVHSTGLGPSPASSLLARSIIALGADTYKFLRRTGTDCTGVNLGPVVAQGNVFSFNPLGNVDNIVCVQGFDHAGNQSTIKASTVLTTDTIAPVISLSTSHGASPSNDTTDRTITVSGASFYKYIRKTGTDCTGLDFTAVTKTASSSYTYTPVNNQNNIVCVQGQDIAGNNSNIIFTSVLLIDTVAPSVPNLALYSPSITYGVDDTPTLRVTNGGANDTVEVFSDNSCTTLLSTATYVSNPLDITLTTVNLGPNSFYALSTDLAGNASNCSSGISYQRNVLFNDPLFSESWYMNNIGQKSFSNASGRSGEDINANNAWNLGATGNSIKIAVSDQPVDVNHPDLAANMLPLQSMDYTVSDVTNGVPSTPTGSEMHGTAVAGIIGAVANNSIGSHGVAYESSIATLNLLGSGVTQTLAVMLNQASGDFDIFNYSYGSSYGCRYNYTNSTYESLLAAHTGDTVTTPGALRAGKGATYIKSAGNSFIDTFYLSICNEVPAKQINDGFDYTYLGNANLGAENHLPYMMIVGGYNSNGVKSSYSSIGSNLWISAPGGEYGLSTGYAYPQPHGLHPNEFNMNGAAMITTDLPGCVNGSSESTGSAAYQFNLGDSSSDSNIIGKNSNCDYTNSMNGTSSAAPSLTGVVALMLDANPALNWRDVKHILAVTAKNPGNDITNTYFNLPPKSHPLRYVAGGRPTTISGRDFQRDWVINAAGYYFHNWYGFGKVDAGEAVKMALNYTEDLKTYTSFLTAIDSPALVITDPTAGSPVVPTPVSHTFSVVRPNFFVENVELSLNITHPYVGDLGIEITSPSGTISQVLYVNSGVSDVDYLGTRFLSNAFYGEPAAGNWKIEIIDGAIGDTGTLDDIQLKFFGHDL
;
A
#
# COMPACT_ATOMS: atom_id res chain seq x y z
N MET A 1 -10.16 -43.38 -2.43
CA MET A 1 -9.98 -43.00 -3.85
C MET A 1 -8.90 -41.93 -3.85
N GLN A 2 -7.67 -42.09 -4.35
CA GLN A 2 -7.19 -42.77 -5.58
C GLN A 2 -7.93 -42.22 -6.82
N ILE A 3 -7.27 -41.79 -7.91
CA ILE A 3 -6.03 -42.34 -8.52
C ILE A 3 -4.97 -41.26 -8.88
N SER A 4 -3.70 -41.61 -8.59
CA SER A 4 -2.40 -41.36 -9.29
C SER A 4 -2.17 -40.11 -10.19
N ARG A 5 -1.03 -39.37 -10.17
CA ARG A 5 0.44 -39.65 -10.04
C ARG A 5 1.10 -40.38 -11.24
N ILE A 6 2.42 -40.13 -11.38
CA ILE A 6 3.41 -40.62 -12.38
C ILE A 6 3.55 -39.66 -13.58
N PHE A 7 4.74 -39.22 -14.02
CA PHE A 7 6.11 -39.50 -13.57
C PHE A 7 6.66 -38.47 -12.54
N THR A 8 7.93 -38.09 -12.65
CA THR A 8 8.92 -38.19 -11.57
C THR A 8 10.25 -37.50 -11.95
N PHE A 9 10.83 -36.65 -11.08
CA PHE A 9 12.25 -36.64 -10.64
C PHE A 9 12.37 -35.58 -9.49
N LEU A 10 12.64 -35.90 -8.22
CA LEU A 10 13.95 -36.29 -7.63
C LEU A 10 15.06 -35.26 -7.96
N VAL A 11 15.74 -34.59 -7.01
CA VAL A 11 16.15 -34.98 -5.64
C VAL A 11 16.21 -33.77 -4.68
N ILE A 12 15.56 -33.90 -3.50
CA ILE A 12 15.96 -33.50 -2.11
C ILE A 12 16.56 -32.08 -1.88
N LEU A 13 15.95 -31.18 -1.09
CA LEU A 13 15.93 -31.10 0.40
C LEU A 13 17.32 -30.80 1.03
N MET A 14 17.50 -30.12 2.18
CA MET A 14 16.64 -29.22 2.99
C MET A 14 17.51 -28.58 4.11
N LEU A 15 16.91 -27.67 4.91
CA LEU A 15 17.34 -27.21 6.25
C LEU A 15 18.61 -26.31 6.26
N LEU A 16 18.66 -25.17 6.96
CA LEU A 16 18.38 -24.84 8.36
C LEU A 16 19.40 -25.44 9.36
N GLY A 17 20.23 -24.55 9.91
CA GLY A 17 21.10 -24.77 11.06
C GLY A 17 21.33 -23.41 11.74
N CYS A 18 21.07 -23.31 13.04
CA CYS A 18 20.97 -22.05 13.78
C CYS A 18 21.81 -22.08 15.07
N VAL A 19 21.90 -20.94 15.76
CA VAL A 19 22.45 -20.73 17.12
C VAL A 19 23.98 -20.67 17.24
N ALA A 20 24.48 -19.44 17.52
CA ALA A 20 25.29 -18.96 18.67
C ALA A 20 26.31 -19.90 19.39
N GLN A 21 27.23 -19.45 20.25
CA GLN A 21 27.56 -18.13 20.83
C GLN A 21 29.01 -18.16 21.38
N GLU A 22 29.63 -16.98 21.62
CA GLU A 22 30.80 -16.78 22.53
C GLU A 22 32.14 -17.51 22.21
N ALA A 23 33.30 -17.20 22.81
CA ALA A 23 33.89 -15.90 23.21
C ALA A 23 35.40 -16.07 23.58
N LYS A 24 36.08 -14.92 23.77
CA LYS A 24 37.28 -14.67 24.61
C LYS A 24 38.67 -15.24 24.22
N GLU A 25 39.60 -14.27 24.12
CA GLU A 25 40.91 -14.17 24.80
C GLU A 25 42.13 -15.05 24.41
N LYS A 26 43.23 -14.31 24.14
CA LYS A 26 44.58 -14.39 24.78
C LYS A 26 45.82 -14.92 24.01
N GLU A 27 46.86 -14.09 24.12
CA GLU A 27 48.30 -14.37 24.38
C GLU A 27 49.31 -14.88 23.31
N SER A 28 50.30 -13.99 23.07
CA SER A 28 51.77 -14.16 23.14
C SER A 28 52.57 -15.08 22.20
N ASP A 29 53.45 -14.41 21.44
CA ASP A 29 54.92 -14.57 21.40
C ASP A 29 55.68 -15.76 20.74
N GLU A 30 56.62 -15.34 19.87
CA GLU A 30 57.99 -15.84 19.62
C GLU A 30 58.36 -17.06 18.71
N LEU A 31 59.61 -16.93 18.19
CA LEU A 31 60.58 -17.94 17.68
C LEU A 31 60.68 -18.34 16.17
N GLU A 32 61.73 -17.77 15.54
CA GLU A 32 62.78 -18.42 14.71
C GLU A 32 62.63 -18.76 13.19
N THR A 33 63.78 -19.11 12.57
CA THR A 33 64.15 -19.08 11.12
C THR A 33 65.06 -20.30 10.77
N PRO A 34 65.89 -20.41 9.70
CA PRO A 34 65.94 -19.86 8.32
C PRO A 34 66.19 -20.95 7.21
N ARG A 35 66.43 -20.60 5.92
CA ARG A 35 67.39 -21.28 4.98
C ARG A 35 67.52 -20.65 3.56
N ASP A 36 68.71 -20.77 2.95
CA ASP A 36 69.14 -20.23 1.63
C ASP A 36 69.65 -21.29 0.62
N ALA A 37 69.85 -20.92 -0.67
CA ALA A 37 70.68 -21.65 -1.67
C ALA A 37 71.04 -20.76 -2.92
N ILE A 38 72.25 -20.90 -3.52
CA ILE A 38 72.85 -19.99 -4.55
C ILE A 38 73.85 -20.71 -5.55
N ASP A 39 73.92 -20.23 -6.81
CA ASP A 39 74.98 -20.27 -7.89
C ASP A 39 75.62 -21.53 -8.54
N ASN A 40 76.26 -21.31 -9.73
CA ASN A 40 77.36 -22.10 -10.33
C ASN A 40 78.19 -21.36 -11.44
N GLU A 41 79.51 -21.14 -11.23
CA GLU A 41 80.67 -20.99 -12.19
C GLU A 41 80.76 -19.81 -13.22
N GLY A 42 81.94 -19.36 -13.75
CA GLY A 42 83.38 -19.55 -13.41
C GLY A 42 84.41 -19.31 -14.58
N VAL A 43 85.33 -18.30 -14.51
CA VAL A 43 86.44 -18.02 -15.50
C VAL A 43 87.66 -17.31 -14.83
N VAL A 44 88.91 -17.53 -15.32
CA VAL A 44 90.21 -17.15 -14.68
C VAL A 44 91.06 -16.08 -15.42
N SER A 45 91.88 -15.31 -14.70
CA SER A 45 92.92 -14.39 -15.24
C SER A 45 94.27 -14.39 -14.48
N ILE A 46 95.36 -14.01 -15.16
CA ILE A 46 96.74 -13.86 -14.61
C ILE A 46 97.30 -12.47 -14.98
N ASN A 47 98.11 -11.86 -14.11
CA ASN A 47 98.86 -10.62 -14.38
C ASN A 47 100.29 -10.69 -13.78
N SER A 48 101.26 -10.07 -14.44
CA SER A 48 102.69 -10.03 -14.05
C SER A 48 103.34 -8.70 -14.43
N SER A 49 103.88 -7.97 -13.47
CA SER A 49 104.40 -6.61 -13.66
C SER A 49 105.88 -6.55 -14.06
N GLY A 50 106.13 -6.36 -15.37
CA GLY A 50 107.33 -5.69 -15.87
C GLY A 50 108.53 -6.57 -16.28
N ILE A 51 108.47 -7.12 -17.50
CA ILE A 51 109.62 -7.58 -18.27
C ILE A 51 109.49 -7.05 -19.70
N GLY A 52 110.61 -6.68 -20.33
CA GLY A 52 110.73 -6.38 -21.75
C GLY A 52 112.08 -6.89 -22.25
N SER A 53 112.16 -7.32 -23.52
CA SER A 53 113.37 -7.97 -24.05
C SER A 53 114.53 -6.98 -24.16
N LEU A 54 115.50 -7.10 -23.26
CA LEU A 54 116.76 -6.38 -23.32
C LEU A 54 117.91 -7.23 -22.77
N VAL A 55 118.89 -7.46 -23.64
CA VAL A 55 120.18 -8.12 -23.41
C VAL A 55 120.82 -7.67 -22.07
N SER A 56 120.86 -8.55 -21.07
CA SER A 56 121.17 -8.19 -19.67
C SER A 56 122.17 -9.14 -19.00
N LYS A 57 122.84 -8.66 -17.94
CA LYS A 57 123.85 -9.38 -17.15
C LYS A 57 123.46 -9.52 -15.65
N SER A 58 122.19 -9.78 -15.33
CA SER A 58 121.68 -9.71 -13.94
C SER A 58 120.66 -10.81 -13.59
N LEU A 59 120.57 -11.16 -12.29
CA LEU A 59 119.85 -12.32 -11.74
C LEU A 59 119.00 -11.90 -10.51
N THR A 60 117.70 -11.62 -10.67
CA THR A 60 116.83 -11.15 -9.57
C THR A 60 115.42 -11.78 -9.54
N PRO A 61 114.77 -11.91 -8.34
CA PRO A 61 113.46 -12.53 -8.19
C PRO A 61 112.27 -11.79 -8.84
N ARG A 62 111.15 -12.51 -9.04
CA ARG A 62 109.93 -12.13 -9.79
C ARG A 62 108.64 -12.70 -9.17
N THR A 63 107.47 -12.20 -9.60
CA THR A 63 106.13 -12.53 -9.03
C THR A 63 105.00 -12.59 -10.08
N ILE A 64 103.94 -13.37 -9.79
CA ILE A 64 102.70 -13.55 -10.58
C ILE A 64 101.43 -13.63 -9.68
N VAL A 65 100.23 -13.45 -10.24
CA VAL A 65 98.94 -13.47 -9.48
C VAL A 65 97.86 -14.31 -10.22
N LEU A 66 97.05 -15.10 -9.49
CA LEU A 66 95.99 -15.99 -10.03
C LEU A 66 94.60 -15.69 -9.43
N THR A 67 93.57 -15.49 -10.26
CA THR A 67 92.18 -15.22 -9.82
C THR A 67 91.11 -15.83 -10.74
N GLY A 68 89.96 -16.27 -10.19
CA GLY A 68 88.74 -16.66 -10.95
C GLY A 68 88.26 -18.12 -10.84
N ALA A 69 89.05 -19.02 -10.24
CA ALA A 69 88.68 -20.38 -9.84
C ALA A 69 89.03 -20.61 -8.35
N ALA A 70 88.37 -21.58 -7.71
CA ALA A 70 88.53 -21.84 -6.27
C ALA A 70 89.88 -22.50 -5.90
N LYS A 71 90.44 -23.29 -6.83
CA LYS A 71 91.71 -24.01 -6.65
C LYS A 71 92.53 -24.05 -7.95
N TYR A 72 93.86 -24.19 -7.81
CA TYR A 72 94.84 -24.25 -8.89
C TYR A 72 95.94 -25.28 -8.64
N LYS A 73 96.70 -25.61 -9.69
CA LYS A 73 98.00 -26.29 -9.62
C LYS A 73 99.02 -25.55 -10.49
N ILE A 74 100.28 -25.44 -10.05
CA ILE A 74 101.30 -24.53 -10.61
C ILE A 74 102.65 -25.26 -10.74
N LYS A 75 103.44 -24.98 -11.80
CA LYS A 75 104.74 -25.63 -12.06
C LYS A 75 105.69 -24.72 -12.86
N HIS A 76 107.01 -24.80 -12.60
CA HIS A 76 108.08 -24.06 -13.30
C HIS A 76 108.83 -25.00 -14.27
N VAL A 77 109.25 -24.52 -15.44
CA VAL A 77 109.93 -25.32 -16.47
C VAL A 77 111.02 -24.53 -17.21
N ASN A 78 112.15 -25.20 -17.48
CA ASN A 78 113.19 -24.74 -18.41
C ASN A 78 112.77 -25.17 -19.83
N SER A 79 112.02 -24.30 -20.50
CA SER A 79 111.25 -24.56 -21.73
C SER A 79 110.78 -23.24 -22.36
N THR A 80 110.29 -23.28 -23.59
CA THR A 80 109.59 -22.17 -24.26
C THR A 80 108.07 -22.38 -24.39
N SER A 81 107.53 -23.48 -23.85
CA SER A 81 106.06 -23.74 -23.85
C SER A 81 105.59 -24.60 -22.66
N CYS A 82 104.31 -24.42 -22.30
CA CYS A 82 103.61 -25.11 -21.21
C CYS A 82 102.67 -26.25 -21.67
N THR A 83 102.57 -26.53 -22.97
CA THR A 83 101.49 -27.37 -23.55
C THR A 83 101.57 -28.87 -23.27
N GLN A 84 102.59 -29.36 -22.57
CA GLN A 84 102.77 -30.78 -22.21
C GLN A 84 103.19 -30.99 -20.74
N VAL A 85 102.83 -30.07 -19.84
CA VAL A 85 103.17 -30.17 -18.42
C VAL A 85 102.19 -31.06 -17.67
N ASP A 86 102.67 -32.17 -17.11
CA ASP A 86 101.88 -33.00 -16.20
C ASP A 86 101.69 -32.33 -14.83
N PHE A 87 100.45 -32.33 -14.33
CA PHE A 87 100.05 -31.83 -13.02
C PHE A 87 99.55 -32.95 -12.08
N SER A 88 99.68 -34.22 -12.47
CA SER A 88 99.49 -35.35 -11.56
C SER A 88 100.42 -35.23 -10.34
N GLY A 89 99.91 -35.57 -9.15
CA GLY A 89 100.63 -35.40 -7.89
C GLY A 89 100.90 -33.96 -7.42
N VAL A 90 100.65 -32.93 -8.24
CA VAL A 90 100.81 -31.52 -7.81
C VAL A 90 99.68 -31.15 -6.85
N SER A 91 100.06 -30.51 -5.73
CA SER A 91 99.14 -30.07 -4.68
C SER A 91 98.26 -28.90 -5.12
N GLU A 92 97.05 -28.85 -4.57
CA GLU A 92 96.10 -27.78 -4.84
C GLU A 92 96.45 -26.54 -4.02
N GLN A 93 96.37 -25.37 -4.65
CA GLN A 93 96.59 -24.05 -4.07
C GLN A 93 95.30 -23.21 -4.24
N SER A 94 94.99 -22.34 -3.29
CA SER A 94 93.94 -21.32 -3.45
C SER A 94 94.39 -20.18 -4.39
N SER A 95 93.47 -19.31 -4.81
CA SER A 95 93.81 -18.04 -5.49
C SER A 95 94.77 -17.19 -4.67
N GLY A 96 95.73 -16.51 -5.31
CA GLY A 96 96.77 -15.75 -4.61
C GLY A 96 97.93 -15.27 -5.48
N VAL A 97 99.03 -14.88 -4.82
CA VAL A 97 100.28 -14.35 -5.42
C VAL A 97 101.41 -15.37 -5.24
N TYR A 98 102.29 -15.53 -6.23
CA TYR A 98 103.38 -16.52 -6.24
C TYR A 98 104.70 -15.93 -6.74
N SER A 99 105.86 -16.44 -6.27
CA SER A 99 107.19 -15.84 -6.50
C SER A 99 108.24 -16.86 -6.98
N PHE A 100 109.22 -16.44 -7.77
CA PHE A 100 110.34 -17.27 -8.27
C PHE A 100 111.60 -16.46 -8.62
N THR A 101 112.72 -17.12 -8.97
CA THR A 101 114.02 -16.47 -9.29
C THR A 101 114.74 -17.17 -10.46
N PRO A 102 115.24 -16.46 -11.49
CA PRO A 102 116.04 -17.04 -12.57
C PRO A 102 117.49 -17.36 -12.18
N THR A 103 118.11 -18.30 -12.88
CA THR A 103 119.55 -18.65 -12.78
C THR A 103 120.30 -18.27 -14.06
N ALA A 104 121.64 -18.26 -14.01
CA ALA A 104 122.48 -17.90 -15.15
C ALA A 104 122.43 -18.93 -16.29
N ASP A 105 122.69 -18.44 -17.50
CA ASP A 105 123.01 -19.20 -18.73
C ASP A 105 121.96 -20.21 -19.23
N ASP A 106 120.67 -20.04 -18.91
CA ASP A 106 119.56 -20.90 -19.40
C ASP A 106 118.18 -20.21 -19.52
N VAL A 107 117.20 -20.85 -20.19
CA VAL A 107 115.89 -20.27 -20.60
C VAL A 107 114.71 -20.76 -19.72
N ASN A 108 113.86 -19.87 -19.16
CA ASN A 108 112.95 -20.22 -18.04
C ASN A 108 111.51 -19.65 -18.14
N ILE A 109 110.46 -20.46 -17.89
CA ILE A 109 109.03 -20.05 -17.86
C ILE A 109 108.16 -20.78 -16.79
N ILE A 110 106.93 -20.30 -16.52
CA ILE A 110 105.96 -20.89 -15.54
C ILE A 110 104.63 -21.30 -16.22
N CYS A 111 103.92 -22.30 -15.66
CA CYS A 111 102.65 -22.86 -16.14
C CYS A 111 101.62 -23.11 -15.01
N ALA A 112 100.31 -23.00 -15.27
CA ALA A 112 99.23 -23.27 -14.31
C ALA A 112 97.92 -23.87 -14.89
N VAL A 113 97.09 -24.46 -14.01
CA VAL A 113 95.72 -24.97 -14.28
C VAL A 113 94.75 -24.58 -13.15
N GLY A 114 93.45 -24.44 -13.45
CA GLY A 114 92.38 -24.12 -12.51
C GLY A 114 91.31 -25.21 -12.40
N ILE A 115 90.59 -25.25 -11.28
CA ILE A 115 89.55 -26.27 -10.97
C ILE A 115 88.25 -25.56 -10.56
N ASP A 116 87.13 -25.97 -11.17
CA ASP A 116 85.78 -25.48 -10.87
C ASP A 116 85.07 -26.26 -9.74
N SER A 117 83.84 -25.87 -9.40
CA SER A 117 83.04 -26.47 -8.32
C SER A 117 82.50 -27.86 -8.69
N ASN A 118 82.27 -28.14 -9.98
CA ASN A 118 81.95 -29.46 -10.50
C ASN A 118 83.18 -30.39 -10.61
N GLY A 119 84.39 -29.89 -10.33
CA GLY A 119 85.63 -30.65 -10.27
C GLY A 119 86.33 -30.86 -11.62
N ILE A 120 85.92 -30.14 -12.66
CA ILE A 120 86.56 -30.18 -13.98
C ILE A 120 87.79 -29.27 -13.97
N MET A 121 88.85 -29.69 -14.67
CA MET A 121 90.12 -28.97 -14.77
C MET A 121 90.22 -28.21 -16.10
N SER A 122 90.58 -26.93 -16.04
CA SER A 122 90.84 -26.07 -17.22
C SER A 122 92.27 -25.50 -17.21
N LEU A 123 92.84 -25.28 -18.40
CA LEU A 123 94.28 -25.00 -18.62
C LEU A 123 94.55 -23.52 -18.93
N VAL A 124 95.47 -22.85 -18.20
CA VAL A 124 95.59 -21.37 -18.23
C VAL A 124 97.04 -20.81 -18.05
N ALA A 125 97.69 -20.37 -19.17
CA ALA A 125 98.77 -19.35 -19.33
C ALA A 125 100.30 -19.60 -18.96
N SER A 126 101.22 -18.72 -19.47
CA SER A 126 102.73 -18.84 -19.52
C SER A 126 103.58 -17.52 -19.73
N SER A 127 104.94 -17.54 -19.97
CA SER A 127 105.92 -16.37 -20.00
C SER A 127 107.18 -16.42 -20.98
N ASP A 128 108.20 -15.49 -20.90
CA ASP A 128 109.23 -15.09 -21.97
C ASP A 128 110.81 -15.27 -21.73
N VAL A 129 111.74 -14.79 -22.65
CA VAL A 129 113.19 -15.23 -22.90
C VAL A 129 114.29 -14.11 -23.23
N LEU A 130 115.65 -14.38 -23.31
CA LEU A 130 116.81 -13.41 -23.50
C LEU A 130 118.18 -13.94 -24.14
N THR A 131 119.19 -13.10 -24.57
CA THR A 131 120.65 -13.44 -24.97
C THR A 131 121.65 -12.22 -25.16
N ILE A 132 122.96 -12.31 -25.60
CA ILE A 132 124.07 -11.24 -25.63
C ILE A 132 125.26 -11.40 -26.70
N ASP A 133 125.93 -10.33 -27.28
CA ASP A 133 127.43 -10.18 -27.61
C ASP A 133 127.97 -8.77 -28.20
N LEU A 134 129.18 -8.61 -28.85
CA LEU A 134 130.00 -7.33 -29.04
C LEU A 134 131.08 -7.17 -30.23
N ASN A 135 131.74 -5.96 -30.37
CA ASN A 135 133.14 -5.60 -30.89
C ASN A 135 133.44 -4.97 -32.32
N LEU A 136 134.42 -4.01 -32.50
CA LEU A 136 135.23 -3.53 -33.71
C LEU A 136 136.04 -2.15 -33.51
N PRO A 137 137.01 -1.66 -34.38
CA PRO A 137 137.73 -0.36 -34.20
C PRO A 137 136.90 0.89 -34.59
N SER A 138 137.11 2.01 -33.90
CA SER A 138 136.05 3.01 -33.65
C SER A 138 136.07 4.30 -34.50
N LEU A 139 135.07 4.44 -35.37
CA LEU A 139 134.48 5.73 -35.76
C LEU A 139 133.24 5.95 -34.87
N PHE A 140 133.06 7.15 -34.32
CA PHE A 140 131.90 7.49 -33.48
C PHE A 140 131.13 8.68 -34.06
N VAL A 141 129.81 8.57 -34.10
CA VAL A 141 128.87 9.63 -34.51
C VAL A 141 127.91 9.87 -33.34
N ASP A 142 127.80 11.12 -32.90
CA ASP A 142 126.88 11.55 -31.86
C ASP A 142 125.58 12.07 -32.50
N SER A 143 124.49 11.31 -32.29
CA SER A 143 123.14 11.58 -32.80
C SER A 143 122.22 12.28 -31.80
N THR A 144 122.67 12.56 -30.57
CA THR A 144 121.83 13.05 -29.47
C THR A 144 121.07 14.35 -29.77
N GLY A 145 121.55 15.13 -30.73
CA GLY A 145 120.88 16.35 -31.20
C GLY A 145 119.56 16.16 -31.96
N LEU A 146 119.15 14.93 -32.33
CA LEU A 146 118.01 14.70 -33.25
C LEU A 146 116.61 14.76 -32.60
N GLY A 147 116.43 14.22 -31.39
CA GLY A 147 115.13 14.13 -30.71
C GLY A 147 114.30 12.88 -31.04
N SER A 148 113.10 12.79 -30.47
CA SER A 148 112.20 11.63 -30.59
C SER A 148 111.43 11.60 -31.92
N SER A 149 111.12 10.39 -32.41
CA SER A 149 110.30 10.14 -33.61
C SER A 149 109.15 9.18 -33.28
N PRO A 150 107.92 9.37 -33.83
CA PRO A 150 107.47 10.52 -34.62
C PRO A 150 107.39 11.81 -33.80
N SER A 151 107.39 12.96 -34.46
CA SER A 151 107.18 14.27 -33.83
C SER A 151 106.41 15.22 -34.74
N ASN A 152 105.96 16.36 -34.22
CA ASN A 152 105.37 17.46 -34.99
C ASN A 152 106.28 18.72 -34.99
N ASN A 153 107.56 18.59 -34.61
CA ASN A 153 108.51 19.68 -34.38
C ASN A 153 109.59 19.79 -35.47
N THR A 154 109.64 20.93 -36.16
CA THR A 154 110.27 21.11 -37.49
C THR A 154 111.63 21.84 -37.50
N ALA A 155 112.28 22.03 -36.34
CA ALA A 155 113.50 22.85 -36.24
C ALA A 155 114.79 22.21 -36.84
N ASN A 156 115.84 23.01 -37.07
CA ASN A 156 117.17 22.56 -37.53
C ASN A 156 117.87 21.59 -36.57
N ARG A 157 118.93 20.91 -37.06
CA ARG A 157 119.70 19.88 -36.33
C ARG A 157 121.21 19.95 -36.61
N THR A 158 122.04 19.58 -35.63
CA THR A 158 123.51 19.51 -35.72
C THR A 158 124.00 18.24 -35.03
N ILE A 159 125.05 17.62 -35.59
CA ILE A 159 125.62 16.35 -35.12
C ILE A 159 127.15 16.33 -35.30
N THR A 160 127.83 15.48 -34.53
CA THR A 160 129.28 15.52 -34.29
C THR A 160 129.91 14.14 -34.54
N TYR A 161 131.15 14.07 -35.04
CA TYR A 161 131.81 12.82 -35.38
C TYR A 161 133.33 12.86 -35.15
N THR A 162 133.88 11.76 -34.64
CA THR A 162 135.31 11.63 -34.23
C THR A 162 135.85 10.22 -34.45
N GLY A 163 137.18 10.05 -34.43
CA GLY A 163 137.86 8.74 -34.53
C GLY A 163 138.68 8.50 -35.82
N SER A 164 138.84 9.49 -36.69
CA SER A 164 139.64 9.37 -37.93
C SER A 164 140.38 10.67 -38.29
N SER A 165 141.35 10.58 -39.21
CA SER A 165 142.22 11.72 -39.58
C SER A 165 141.63 12.59 -40.70
N LYS A 166 140.74 12.03 -41.52
CA LYS A 166 139.96 12.72 -42.57
C LYS A 166 138.57 12.09 -42.66
N TYR A 167 137.57 12.86 -43.07
CA TYR A 167 136.18 12.42 -43.21
C TYR A 167 135.58 12.81 -44.55
N LYS A 168 134.45 12.18 -44.91
CA LYS A 168 133.48 12.66 -45.91
C LYS A 168 132.07 12.51 -45.34
N VAL A 169 131.17 13.49 -45.60
CA VAL A 169 129.85 13.59 -44.94
C VAL A 169 128.74 14.09 -45.90
N LEU A 170 127.49 13.66 -45.68
CA LEU A 170 126.28 14.20 -46.33
C LEU A 170 124.98 14.06 -45.51
N HIS A 171 124.01 14.95 -45.73
CA HIS A 171 122.59 14.77 -45.38
C HIS A 171 121.84 14.07 -46.51
N ARG A 172 120.91 13.18 -46.18
CA ARG A 172 120.06 12.44 -47.14
C ARG A 172 118.63 12.32 -46.58
N VAL A 173 117.64 12.55 -47.45
CA VAL A 173 116.23 12.25 -47.16
C VAL A 173 115.98 10.80 -47.58
N SER A 174 116.28 9.87 -46.67
CA SER A 174 116.28 8.41 -46.88
C SER A 174 116.58 7.69 -45.56
N ASN A 175 116.54 6.37 -45.54
CA ASN A 175 116.86 5.52 -44.39
C ASN A 175 118.22 4.79 -44.48
N THR A 176 118.99 4.99 -45.57
CA THR A 176 120.23 4.22 -45.83
C THR A 176 121.34 5.06 -46.49
N CYS A 177 122.59 4.62 -46.31
CA CYS A 177 123.83 5.27 -46.78
C CYS A 177 124.69 4.30 -47.59
N THR A 178 125.36 4.73 -48.66
CA THR A 178 126.13 3.84 -49.55
C THR A 178 127.52 4.40 -49.92
N GLY A 179 128.45 3.52 -50.32
CA GLY A 179 129.81 3.93 -50.68
C GLY A 179 129.90 4.86 -51.89
N ALA A 180 128.92 4.79 -52.80
CA ALA A 180 128.87 5.66 -53.98
C ALA A 180 128.71 7.14 -53.61
N ASP A 181 127.98 7.44 -52.54
CA ASP A 181 127.60 8.80 -52.11
C ASP A 181 128.80 9.68 -51.72
N PHE A 182 129.94 9.05 -51.41
CA PHE A 182 131.18 9.69 -50.98
C PHE A 182 132.26 9.79 -52.07
N SER A 183 132.05 9.15 -53.23
CA SER A 183 133.06 9.03 -54.30
C SER A 183 133.59 10.40 -54.76
N ALA A 184 132.71 11.27 -55.24
CA ALA A 184 133.03 12.61 -55.74
C ALA A 184 133.18 13.70 -54.67
N ARG A 185 132.92 13.40 -53.39
CA ARG A 185 132.99 14.42 -52.31
C ARG A 185 134.45 14.73 -51.91
N PRO A 186 134.81 16.00 -51.66
CA PRO A 186 136.12 16.33 -51.10
C PRO A 186 136.26 15.80 -49.67
N PHE A 187 137.50 15.58 -49.24
CA PHE A 187 137.79 15.28 -47.83
C PHE A 187 137.62 16.54 -46.98
N THR A 188 137.06 16.38 -45.78
CA THR A 188 137.03 17.40 -44.75
C THR A 188 137.82 16.97 -43.52
N VAL A 189 138.29 17.96 -42.76
CA VAL A 189 138.90 17.81 -41.41
C VAL A 189 138.02 18.41 -40.31
N ALA A 190 136.83 18.91 -40.65
CA ALA A 190 135.82 19.30 -39.68
C ALA A 190 135.24 18.06 -38.96
N THR A 191 134.78 18.25 -37.73
CA THR A 191 134.26 17.19 -36.83
C THR A 191 132.75 17.31 -36.56
N SER A 192 132.04 18.18 -37.28
CA SER A 192 130.59 18.39 -37.12
C SER A 192 129.89 18.72 -38.45
N PHE A 193 128.56 18.62 -38.47
CA PHE A 193 127.72 18.92 -39.63
C PHE A 193 126.31 19.37 -39.17
N THR A 194 125.71 20.32 -39.88
CA THR A 194 124.41 20.93 -39.56
C THR A 194 123.46 20.84 -40.75
N PHE A 195 122.18 20.57 -40.50
CA PHE A 195 121.14 20.43 -41.52
C PHE A 195 119.75 20.88 -41.05
N THR A 196 118.81 20.92 -42.00
CA THR A 196 117.38 21.18 -41.76
C THR A 196 116.60 19.91 -42.13
N PRO A 197 115.80 19.33 -41.22
CA PRO A 197 114.91 18.22 -41.55
C PRO A 197 113.83 18.61 -42.55
N VAL A 198 113.34 17.63 -43.32
CA VAL A 198 112.18 17.76 -44.20
C VAL A 198 110.96 17.14 -43.50
N ASN A 199 109.86 17.89 -43.45
CA ASN A 199 108.60 17.43 -42.84
C ASN A 199 108.00 16.25 -43.64
N ASN A 200 107.30 15.34 -42.95
CA ASN A 200 106.57 14.22 -43.56
C ASN A 200 107.47 13.33 -44.44
N GLN A 201 108.75 13.22 -44.04
CA GLN A 201 109.83 12.47 -44.68
C GLN A 201 110.79 11.96 -43.60
N ASP A 202 111.57 10.93 -43.94
CA ASP A 202 112.65 10.40 -43.10
C ASP A 202 114.00 11.08 -43.42
N ASN A 203 114.71 11.50 -42.38
CA ASN A 203 115.96 12.26 -42.49
C ASN A 203 117.12 11.51 -41.82
N ILE A 204 118.26 11.37 -42.52
CA ILE A 204 119.47 10.69 -42.03
C ILE A 204 120.75 11.38 -42.52
N ILE A 205 121.85 11.23 -41.77
CA ILE A 205 123.18 11.74 -42.15
C ILE A 205 124.18 10.60 -42.23
N CYS A 206 125.06 10.64 -43.23
CA CYS A 206 126.05 9.60 -43.51
C CYS A 206 127.48 10.14 -43.32
N VAL A 207 128.33 9.40 -42.60
CA VAL A 207 129.75 9.71 -42.34
C VAL A 207 130.62 8.50 -42.70
N VAL A 208 131.80 8.74 -43.27
CA VAL A 208 132.86 7.71 -43.35
C VAL A 208 134.23 8.33 -43.03
N GLY A 209 135.01 7.61 -42.22
CA GLY A 209 136.32 8.04 -41.73
C GLY A 209 137.47 7.34 -42.45
N TYR A 210 138.64 7.97 -42.46
CA TYR A 210 139.86 7.43 -43.06
C TYR A 210 141.07 7.60 -42.13
N ASN A 211 141.98 6.62 -42.15
CA ASN A 211 143.28 6.71 -41.46
C ASN A 211 144.31 7.52 -42.28
N SER A 212 145.54 7.65 -41.77
CA SER A 212 146.67 8.33 -42.45
C SER A 212 146.93 7.82 -43.87
N ASP A 213 146.72 6.53 -44.07
CA ASP A 213 147.07 5.77 -45.27
C ASP A 213 145.88 5.70 -46.26
N ASN A 214 144.79 6.39 -45.92
CA ASN A 214 143.51 6.44 -46.62
C ASN A 214 142.73 5.11 -46.66
N VAL A 215 142.96 4.21 -45.68
CA VAL A 215 142.08 3.07 -45.41
C VAL A 215 140.78 3.57 -44.78
N ALA A 216 139.63 3.14 -45.31
CA ALA A 216 138.30 3.56 -44.87
C ALA A 216 137.76 2.72 -43.70
N THR A 217 136.99 3.36 -42.82
CA THR A 217 136.08 2.66 -41.90
C THR A 217 134.82 2.18 -42.64
N PRO A 218 133.99 1.32 -42.03
CA PRO A 218 132.59 1.22 -42.41
C PRO A 218 131.91 2.61 -42.40
N ILE A 219 130.87 2.76 -43.21
CA ILE A 219 130.00 3.95 -43.20
C ILE A 219 129.13 3.88 -41.96
N VAL A 220 129.04 4.98 -41.21
CA VAL A 220 128.18 5.13 -40.03
C VAL A 220 127.16 6.21 -40.32
N SER A 221 125.91 5.98 -39.90
CA SER A 221 124.80 6.93 -40.05
C SER A 221 124.32 7.47 -38.71
N SER A 222 123.57 8.56 -38.73
CA SER A 222 122.75 9.00 -37.60
C SER A 222 121.51 8.11 -37.42
N ASP A 223 120.77 8.33 -36.33
CA ASP A 223 119.39 7.85 -36.18
C ASP A 223 118.44 8.53 -37.20
N LEU A 224 117.24 7.97 -37.31
CA LEU A 224 116.17 8.38 -38.22
C LEU A 224 115.20 9.37 -37.55
N LEU A 225 114.86 10.48 -38.24
CA LEU A 225 113.90 11.47 -37.75
C LEU A 225 112.74 11.68 -38.73
N THR A 226 111.51 11.50 -38.24
CA THR A 226 110.24 11.51 -39.00
C THR A 226 109.25 12.49 -38.36
N ILE A 227 108.46 13.21 -39.17
CA ILE A 227 107.54 14.28 -38.74
C ILE A 227 106.11 14.07 -39.29
N ASP A 228 105.05 14.29 -38.48
CA ASP A 228 103.63 14.12 -38.87
C ASP A 228 102.67 15.16 -38.22
N THR A 229 101.53 15.47 -38.87
CA THR A 229 100.62 16.59 -38.54
C THR A 229 99.13 16.45 -39.03
N ILE A 230 98.51 15.26 -39.08
CA ILE A 230 97.15 15.02 -39.67
C ILE A 230 96.07 14.70 -38.60
N VAL A 231 94.75 14.77 -38.88
CA VAL A 231 93.62 14.77 -37.90
C VAL A 231 92.44 13.83 -38.30
N PRO A 232 91.73 13.13 -37.37
CA PRO A 232 90.71 12.08 -37.67
C PRO A 232 89.23 12.55 -37.73
N VAL A 233 88.31 11.67 -38.19
CA VAL A 233 86.87 11.97 -38.48
C VAL A 233 85.92 10.79 -38.14
N ILE A 234 84.76 11.04 -37.50
CA ILE A 234 83.89 9.99 -36.91
C ILE A 234 82.39 9.97 -37.35
N THR A 235 81.70 8.83 -37.14
CA THR A 235 80.26 8.57 -37.36
C THR A 235 79.61 7.74 -36.22
N VAL A 236 78.26 7.75 -36.12
CA VAL A 236 77.46 7.11 -35.05
C VAL A 236 76.13 6.54 -35.61
N HIS A 237 75.68 5.38 -35.13
CA HIS A 237 74.43 4.70 -35.50
C HIS A 237 73.69 4.07 -34.30
N SER A 238 72.38 3.86 -34.42
CA SER A 238 71.51 3.15 -33.45
C SER A 238 70.94 1.86 -34.05
N THR A 239 70.74 0.83 -33.23
CA THR A 239 70.30 -0.50 -33.69
C THR A 239 68.94 -0.90 -33.09
N GLY A 240 67.90 -0.98 -33.93
CA GLY A 240 66.75 -1.87 -33.70
C GLY A 240 65.39 -1.26 -33.30
N LEU A 241 65.16 0.05 -33.37
CA LEU A 241 63.87 0.66 -32.97
C LEU A 241 63.36 1.75 -33.91
N GLY A 242 62.04 1.85 -34.02
CA GLY A 242 61.29 2.98 -34.58
C GLY A 242 60.62 3.84 -33.49
N PRO A 243 59.97 4.96 -33.85
CA PRO A 243 59.58 6.02 -32.91
C PRO A 243 58.28 5.75 -32.11
N SER A 244 57.94 4.49 -31.82
CA SER A 244 56.77 4.14 -30.99
C SER A 244 57.13 4.17 -29.51
N PRO A 245 56.28 4.71 -28.61
CA PRO A 245 56.42 4.51 -27.18
C PRO A 245 56.42 3.02 -26.82
N ALA A 246 57.21 2.66 -25.81
CA ALA A 246 57.26 1.30 -25.27
C ALA A 246 56.94 1.30 -23.76
N SER A 247 56.14 0.32 -23.33
CA SER A 247 55.68 0.13 -21.94
C SER A 247 56.70 -0.58 -21.03
N SER A 248 57.99 -0.49 -21.34
CA SER A 248 59.06 -1.08 -20.51
C SER A 248 60.41 -0.37 -20.64
N LEU A 249 61.15 -0.31 -19.54
CA LEU A 249 62.45 0.37 -19.40
C LEU A 249 63.65 -0.54 -19.74
N LEU A 250 63.47 -1.47 -20.68
CA LEU A 250 64.50 -2.45 -21.07
C LEU A 250 65.64 -1.82 -21.89
N ALA A 251 66.80 -2.49 -21.90
CA ALA A 251 68.05 -2.03 -22.49
C ALA A 251 67.98 -1.70 -24.01
N ARG A 252 68.96 -0.89 -24.45
CA ARG A 252 69.12 -0.27 -25.78
C ARG A 252 70.61 -0.19 -26.15
N SER A 253 70.96 -0.08 -27.44
CA SER A 253 72.37 -0.02 -27.89
C SER A 253 72.62 0.92 -29.09
N ILE A 254 73.86 1.43 -29.19
CA ILE A 254 74.39 2.26 -30.29
C ILE A 254 75.83 1.86 -30.66
N ILE A 255 76.32 2.33 -31.82
CA ILE A 255 77.65 2.01 -32.40
C ILE A 255 78.32 3.29 -32.94
N ALA A 256 79.65 3.44 -32.81
CA ALA A 256 80.41 4.60 -33.31
C ALA A 256 81.76 4.21 -33.95
N LEU A 257 82.19 4.89 -35.02
CA LEU A 257 83.35 4.51 -35.87
C LEU A 257 84.17 5.73 -36.34
N GLY A 258 85.44 5.53 -36.72
CA GLY A 258 86.28 6.51 -37.43
C GLY A 258 87.54 7.04 -36.68
N ALA A 259 87.81 6.57 -35.46
CA ALA A 259 88.97 6.97 -34.65
C ALA A 259 89.54 5.79 -33.81
N ASP A 260 90.73 5.96 -33.24
CA ASP A 260 91.41 4.94 -32.42
C ASP A 260 90.79 4.82 -31.02
N THR A 261 90.37 5.95 -30.43
CA THR A 261 89.69 6.02 -29.13
C THR A 261 88.55 7.03 -29.15
N TYR A 262 87.59 6.88 -28.23
CA TYR A 262 86.37 7.69 -28.18
C TYR A 262 86.05 8.23 -26.78
N LYS A 263 85.07 9.14 -26.70
CA LYS A 263 84.38 9.59 -25.49
C LYS A 263 82.88 9.67 -25.76
N PHE A 264 82.02 9.43 -24.76
CA PHE A 264 80.57 9.51 -24.93
C PHE A 264 79.81 9.95 -23.66
N LEU A 265 78.56 10.39 -23.82
CA LEU A 265 77.64 10.77 -22.73
C LEU A 265 76.17 10.48 -23.09
N ARG A 266 75.40 9.88 -22.18
CA ARG A 266 73.93 9.71 -22.27
C ARG A 266 73.21 10.82 -21.51
N ARG A 267 72.12 11.36 -22.05
CA ARG A 267 71.27 12.38 -21.40
C ARG A 267 69.80 12.27 -21.80
N THR A 268 68.95 13.02 -21.11
CA THR A 268 67.60 13.34 -21.59
C THR A 268 67.61 14.56 -22.53
N GLY A 269 66.59 14.66 -23.38
CA GLY A 269 66.43 15.71 -24.39
C GLY A 269 66.82 15.26 -25.81
N THR A 270 66.94 16.23 -26.72
CA THR A 270 66.94 16.00 -28.17
C THR A 270 68.22 16.36 -28.91
N ASP A 271 69.23 16.96 -28.24
CA ASP A 271 70.52 17.30 -28.85
C ASP A 271 71.74 17.17 -27.92
N CYS A 272 72.93 17.39 -28.48
CA CYS A 272 74.25 17.27 -27.85
C CYS A 272 75.04 18.59 -27.79
N THR A 273 74.36 19.74 -27.86
CA THR A 273 75.00 21.07 -27.78
C THR A 273 75.56 21.35 -26.38
N GLY A 274 76.68 22.08 -26.32
CA GLY A 274 77.33 22.49 -25.06
C GLY A 274 77.97 21.36 -24.22
N VAL A 275 78.00 20.12 -24.71
CA VAL A 275 78.45 18.96 -23.93
C VAL A 275 79.98 18.90 -23.80
N ASN A 276 80.48 18.86 -22.56
CA ASN A 276 81.86 18.49 -22.23
C ASN A 276 81.92 16.99 -21.92
N LEU A 277 82.74 16.24 -22.65
CA LEU A 277 82.78 14.76 -22.62
C LEU A 277 83.83 14.17 -21.64
N GLY A 278 84.46 14.98 -20.79
CA GLY A 278 85.28 14.48 -19.68
C GLY A 278 86.59 13.76 -20.08
N PRO A 279 87.17 12.90 -19.20
CA PRO A 279 88.34 12.09 -19.51
C PRO A 279 88.02 10.93 -20.48
N VAL A 280 89.06 10.34 -21.09
CA VAL A 280 88.91 9.24 -22.06
C VAL A 280 88.48 7.95 -21.34
N VAL A 281 87.46 7.26 -21.87
CA VAL A 281 86.96 5.98 -21.35
C VAL A 281 86.57 5.06 -22.52
N ALA A 282 86.95 3.79 -22.40
CA ALA A 282 86.68 2.65 -23.30
C ALA A 282 87.49 2.58 -24.62
N GLN A 283 88.20 1.45 -24.78
CA GLN A 283 88.53 0.86 -26.08
C GLN A 283 87.31 0.05 -26.54
N GLY A 284 86.52 0.57 -27.46
CA GLY A 284 85.33 -0.12 -27.98
C GLY A 284 84.43 0.78 -28.81
N ASN A 285 83.72 0.19 -29.76
CA ASN A 285 82.87 0.88 -30.73
C ASN A 285 81.36 0.66 -30.52
N VAL A 286 80.93 -0.09 -29.49
CA VAL A 286 79.53 -0.38 -29.16
C VAL A 286 79.22 0.02 -27.73
N PHE A 287 78.07 0.64 -27.49
CA PHE A 287 77.62 1.08 -26.16
C PHE A 287 76.15 0.71 -25.90
N SER A 288 75.87 0.16 -24.71
CA SER A 288 74.53 -0.27 -24.28
C SER A 288 74.07 0.49 -23.03
N PHE A 289 72.77 0.80 -22.95
CA PHE A 289 72.18 1.61 -21.88
C PHE A 289 70.69 1.31 -21.65
N ASN A 290 70.20 1.60 -20.44
CA ASN A 290 68.78 1.64 -20.13
C ASN A 290 68.24 3.09 -20.30
N PRO A 291 66.94 3.31 -20.57
CA PRO A 291 66.32 4.63 -20.51
C PRO A 291 66.50 5.33 -19.15
N LEU A 292 66.36 6.66 -19.12
CA LEU A 292 66.46 7.48 -17.90
C LEU A 292 65.11 7.73 -17.19
N GLY A 293 64.00 7.27 -17.77
CA GLY A 293 62.63 7.47 -17.27
C GLY A 293 61.64 7.62 -18.42
N ASN A 294 60.41 8.01 -18.12
CA ASN A 294 59.33 8.19 -19.12
C ASN A 294 59.45 9.54 -19.85
N VAL A 295 60.57 9.74 -20.53
CA VAL A 295 60.99 10.98 -21.22
C VAL A 295 61.94 10.64 -22.38
N ASP A 296 62.19 11.61 -23.27
CA ASP A 296 63.11 11.50 -24.42
C ASP A 296 64.58 11.29 -24.01
N ASN A 297 65.25 10.30 -24.61
CA ASN A 297 66.65 9.92 -24.34
C ASN A 297 67.56 10.06 -25.59
N ILE A 298 68.80 10.53 -25.42
CA ILE A 298 69.82 10.69 -26.48
C ILE A 298 71.26 10.44 -25.97
N VAL A 299 72.21 10.17 -26.88
CA VAL A 299 73.64 9.92 -26.58
C VAL A 299 74.57 10.72 -27.51
N CYS A 300 75.72 11.18 -27.01
CA CYS A 300 76.71 12.05 -27.67
C CYS A 300 78.11 11.38 -27.73
N VAL A 301 78.93 11.62 -28.76
CA VAL A 301 80.24 10.92 -29.01
C VAL A 301 81.34 11.81 -29.65
N GLN A 302 82.64 11.60 -29.35
CA GLN A 302 83.85 12.22 -29.97
C GLN A 302 85.01 11.21 -30.10
N GLY A 303 86.05 11.43 -30.94
CA GLY A 303 87.22 10.53 -31.07
C GLY A 303 88.59 11.19 -31.39
N PHE A 304 89.67 10.39 -31.30
CA PHE A 304 91.09 10.82 -31.28
C PHE A 304 92.03 9.84 -32.04
N ASP A 305 93.23 10.30 -32.44
CA ASP A 305 94.27 9.48 -33.12
C ASP A 305 95.56 9.23 -32.29
N HIS A 306 96.46 8.41 -32.85
CA HIS A 306 97.74 8.02 -32.26
C HIS A 306 98.79 9.13 -32.11
N ALA A 307 98.67 10.25 -32.83
CA ALA A 307 99.57 11.42 -32.71
C ALA A 307 99.00 12.49 -31.76
N GLY A 308 97.76 12.33 -31.28
CA GLY A 308 97.10 13.17 -30.28
C GLY A 308 96.05 14.14 -30.84
N ASN A 309 95.71 14.04 -32.13
CA ASN A 309 94.79 14.97 -32.80
C ASN A 309 93.32 14.56 -32.58
N GLN A 310 92.39 15.51 -32.74
CA GLN A 310 91.03 15.42 -32.15
C GLN A 310 89.92 15.69 -33.17
N SER A 311 88.83 14.92 -33.11
CA SER A 311 87.63 15.07 -33.97
C SER A 311 86.52 15.91 -33.32
N THR A 312 85.45 16.19 -34.07
CA THR A 312 84.23 16.88 -33.61
C THR A 312 83.17 15.94 -33.01
N ILE A 313 82.24 16.48 -32.21
CA ILE A 313 81.19 15.72 -31.49
C ILE A 313 80.00 15.37 -32.41
N LYS A 314 79.37 14.20 -32.19
CA LYS A 314 78.15 13.69 -32.87
C LYS A 314 77.09 13.20 -31.88
N ALA A 315 75.88 12.89 -32.36
CA ALA A 315 74.68 12.54 -31.56
C ALA A 315 73.91 11.32 -32.12
N SER A 316 73.04 10.70 -31.30
CA SER A 316 72.17 9.56 -31.67
C SER A 316 70.71 9.96 -32.00
N THR A 317 69.90 9.00 -32.42
CA THR A 317 68.43 9.10 -32.47
C THR A 317 67.82 9.19 -31.07
N VAL A 318 66.61 9.77 -30.96
CA VAL A 318 65.83 9.92 -29.71
C VAL A 318 64.96 8.68 -29.44
N LEU A 319 64.75 8.33 -28.16
CA LEU A 319 63.94 7.19 -27.70
C LEU A 319 62.97 7.56 -26.57
N THR A 320 61.72 7.07 -26.65
CA THR A 320 60.61 7.37 -25.71
C THR A 320 60.06 6.11 -25.02
N THR A 321 59.53 6.25 -23.80
CA THR A 321 58.92 5.18 -23.00
C THR A 321 57.80 5.74 -22.12
N ASP A 322 56.73 4.98 -21.87
CA ASP A 322 55.63 5.36 -20.99
C ASP A 322 55.04 4.14 -20.27
N THR A 323 54.85 4.25 -18.95
CA THR A 323 54.43 3.18 -18.04
C THR A 323 53.34 3.63 -17.07
N ILE A 324 52.67 4.76 -17.34
CA ILE A 324 51.66 5.34 -16.44
C ILE A 324 50.26 4.86 -16.87
N ALA A 325 49.51 4.28 -15.93
CA ALA A 325 48.15 3.83 -16.20
C ALA A 325 47.16 5.01 -16.34
N PRO A 326 46.16 4.92 -17.25
CA PRO A 326 45.12 5.93 -17.39
C PRO A 326 44.18 5.94 -16.17
N VAL A 327 43.66 7.13 -15.83
CA VAL A 327 42.66 7.32 -14.78
C VAL A 327 41.30 7.54 -15.44
N ILE A 328 40.33 6.68 -15.15
CA ILE A 328 38.98 6.73 -15.74
C ILE A 328 37.93 7.25 -14.76
N SER A 329 36.84 7.80 -15.29
CA SER A 329 35.67 8.28 -14.55
C SER A 329 34.37 7.83 -15.23
N LEU A 330 33.34 7.56 -14.42
CA LEU A 330 32.02 7.09 -14.86
C LEU A 330 30.93 8.15 -14.63
N SER A 331 29.95 8.18 -15.52
CA SER A 331 28.67 8.85 -15.34
C SER A 331 27.53 7.95 -15.83
N THR A 332 26.38 8.02 -15.16
CA THR A 332 25.21 7.17 -15.42
C THR A 332 23.94 8.01 -15.50
N SER A 333 23.06 7.69 -16.45
CA SER A 333 21.69 8.19 -16.45
C SER A 333 20.82 7.23 -15.61
N HIS A 334 20.52 7.59 -14.37
CA HIS A 334 19.66 6.80 -13.47
C HIS A 334 18.77 7.69 -12.60
N GLY A 335 17.57 7.17 -12.31
CA GLY A 335 16.69 7.68 -11.26
C GLY A 335 17.02 7.08 -9.89
N ALA A 336 16.01 6.98 -9.03
CA ALA A 336 16.11 6.35 -7.72
C ALA A 336 16.42 4.84 -7.81
N SER A 337 16.85 4.27 -6.67
CA SER A 337 17.00 2.82 -6.46
C SER A 337 16.47 2.51 -5.05
N PRO A 338 15.58 1.51 -4.85
CA PRO A 338 15.07 0.60 -5.87
C PRO A 338 14.15 1.29 -6.91
N SER A 339 13.86 0.60 -8.01
CA SER A 339 12.98 1.09 -9.08
C SER A 339 12.38 -0.07 -9.88
N ASN A 340 11.15 0.08 -10.35
CA ASN A 340 10.50 -0.88 -11.25
C ASN A 340 10.72 -0.62 -12.75
N ASP A 341 11.44 0.44 -13.12
CA ASP A 341 11.76 0.75 -14.50
C ASP A 341 12.83 -0.19 -15.07
N THR A 342 12.38 -1.10 -15.93
CA THR A 342 13.18 -2.14 -16.59
C THR A 342 13.89 -1.68 -17.87
N THR A 343 13.75 -0.41 -18.28
CA THR A 343 14.31 0.06 -19.56
C THR A 343 15.83 0.12 -19.59
N ASP A 344 16.40 -0.03 -20.79
CA ASP A 344 17.85 -0.09 -21.04
C ASP A 344 18.62 1.09 -20.42
N ARG A 345 19.74 0.77 -19.77
CA ARG A 345 20.58 1.70 -19.02
C ARG A 345 21.86 1.98 -19.77
N THR A 346 22.17 3.26 -19.98
CA THR A 346 23.39 3.70 -20.68
C THR A 346 24.38 4.32 -19.70
N ILE A 347 25.63 3.89 -19.80
CA ILE A 347 26.77 4.36 -19.02
C ILE A 347 27.69 5.12 -19.96
N THR A 348 28.29 6.20 -19.48
CA THR A 348 29.37 6.92 -20.18
C THR A 348 30.63 6.90 -19.33
N VAL A 349 31.78 6.67 -19.96
CA VAL A 349 33.10 6.63 -19.32
C VAL A 349 34.08 7.53 -20.07
N SER A 350 35.00 8.15 -19.35
CA SER A 350 36.06 8.98 -19.93
C SER A 350 37.40 8.72 -19.24
N GLY A 351 38.51 9.14 -19.87
CA GLY A 351 39.87 9.10 -19.28
C GLY A 351 40.84 8.06 -19.85
N ALA A 352 40.41 7.21 -20.80
CA ALA A 352 41.29 6.25 -21.49
C ALA A 352 41.04 6.21 -23.01
N SER A 353 41.94 5.55 -23.75
CA SER A 353 41.85 5.39 -25.22
C SER A 353 40.98 4.20 -25.63
N PHE A 354 40.89 3.19 -24.78
CA PHE A 354 40.06 2.00 -24.94
C PHE A 354 39.42 1.63 -23.60
N TYR A 355 38.30 0.92 -23.65
CA TYR A 355 37.54 0.46 -22.49
C TYR A 355 37.15 -1.01 -22.61
N LYS A 356 37.00 -1.66 -21.47
CA LYS A 356 36.46 -3.00 -21.29
C LYS A 356 35.32 -2.91 -20.26
N TYR A 357 34.18 -3.53 -20.57
CA TYR A 357 32.98 -3.49 -19.73
C TYR A 357 32.58 -4.91 -19.36
N ILE A 358 32.29 -5.17 -18.09
CA ILE A 358 31.63 -6.39 -17.62
C ILE A 358 30.43 -5.98 -16.78
N ARG A 359 29.25 -6.43 -17.20
CA ARG A 359 28.04 -6.36 -16.38
C ARG A 359 28.02 -7.56 -15.42
N LYS A 360 27.68 -7.31 -14.15
CA LYS A 360 27.56 -8.32 -13.09
C LYS A 360 26.30 -8.02 -12.25
N THR A 361 25.73 -9.04 -11.61
CA THR A 361 24.78 -8.82 -10.51
C THR A 361 25.44 -9.09 -9.15
N GLY A 362 25.11 -8.26 -8.16
CA GLY A 362 25.83 -8.14 -6.89
C GLY A 362 26.25 -6.71 -6.58
N THR A 363 27.16 -6.55 -5.62
CA THR A 363 27.53 -5.24 -5.03
C THR A 363 28.91 -4.71 -5.41
N ASP A 364 29.78 -5.54 -6.01
CA ASP A 364 31.15 -5.16 -6.35
C ASP A 364 31.72 -5.93 -7.57
N CYS A 365 32.93 -5.57 -8.00
CA CYS A 365 33.67 -6.19 -9.11
C CYS A 365 34.59 -7.36 -8.72
N THR A 366 34.48 -7.92 -7.52
CA THR A 366 35.34 -9.03 -7.09
C THR A 366 35.15 -10.26 -7.98
N GLY A 367 36.25 -11.00 -8.20
CA GLY A 367 36.26 -12.23 -9.01
C GLY A 367 36.18 -12.04 -10.53
N LEU A 368 36.20 -10.80 -11.05
CA LEU A 368 36.10 -10.55 -12.49
C LEU A 368 37.45 -10.55 -13.21
N ASP A 369 37.59 -11.41 -14.22
CA ASP A 369 38.73 -11.42 -15.14
C ASP A 369 38.46 -10.52 -16.35
N PHE A 370 39.26 -9.46 -16.49
CA PHE A 370 39.20 -8.53 -17.62
C PHE A 370 40.12 -8.93 -18.78
N THR A 371 40.99 -9.95 -18.66
CA THR A 371 41.96 -10.30 -19.70
C THR A 371 41.28 -10.71 -21.01
N ALA A 372 40.28 -11.60 -20.94
CA ALA A 372 39.51 -12.10 -22.08
C ALA A 372 38.49 -11.10 -22.67
N VAL A 373 38.21 -9.98 -21.98
CA VAL A 373 37.22 -8.99 -22.45
C VAL A 373 37.78 -8.20 -23.64
N THR A 374 37.01 -8.17 -24.74
CA THR A 374 37.35 -7.39 -25.94
C THR A 374 37.34 -5.89 -25.62
N LYS A 375 38.44 -5.19 -25.95
CA LYS A 375 38.52 -3.73 -25.77
C LYS A 375 37.83 -2.98 -26.91
N THR A 376 37.13 -1.90 -26.58
CA THR A 376 36.44 -1.02 -27.54
C THR A 376 36.92 0.43 -27.37
N ALA A 377 36.85 1.22 -28.44
CA ALA A 377 37.04 2.67 -28.38
C ALA A 377 35.75 3.43 -27.98
N SER A 378 34.61 2.73 -27.83
CA SER A 378 33.37 3.35 -27.36
C SER A 378 33.50 3.82 -25.91
N SER A 379 33.28 5.11 -25.69
CA SER A 379 33.11 5.75 -24.38
C SER A 379 31.73 5.49 -23.75
N SER A 380 30.89 4.67 -24.37
CA SER A 380 29.56 4.32 -23.86
C SER A 380 29.22 2.84 -23.99
N TYR A 381 28.42 2.35 -23.04
CA TYR A 381 27.94 0.97 -22.95
C TYR A 381 26.49 0.97 -22.44
N THR A 382 25.62 0.21 -23.12
CA THR A 382 24.19 0.09 -22.81
C THR A 382 23.85 -1.34 -22.40
N TYR A 383 22.98 -1.52 -21.40
CA TYR A 383 22.53 -2.83 -20.93
C TYR A 383 21.09 -2.80 -20.40
N THR A 384 20.32 -3.86 -20.69
CA THR A 384 19.00 -4.13 -20.07
C THR A 384 19.19 -4.70 -18.67
N PRO A 385 18.66 -4.12 -17.57
CA PRO A 385 18.80 -4.64 -16.21
C PRO A 385 18.31 -6.09 -15.98
N VAL A 386 18.68 -6.71 -14.85
CA VAL A 386 18.11 -7.99 -14.38
C VAL A 386 17.10 -7.62 -13.30
N ASN A 387 15.85 -8.02 -13.50
CA ASN A 387 14.80 -7.82 -12.51
C ASN A 387 15.12 -8.53 -11.19
N ASN A 388 14.76 -7.89 -10.09
CA ASN A 388 14.81 -8.41 -8.73
C ASN A 388 16.25 -8.76 -8.28
N GLN A 389 17.24 -8.02 -8.80
CA GLN A 389 18.66 -8.18 -8.49
C GLN A 389 19.39 -6.83 -8.46
N ASN A 390 20.45 -6.76 -7.65
CA ASN A 390 21.43 -5.67 -7.68
C ASN A 390 22.23 -5.72 -8.99
N ASN A 391 22.09 -4.71 -9.83
CA ASN A 391 22.80 -4.56 -11.10
C ASN A 391 23.98 -3.59 -10.96
N ILE A 392 25.13 -3.98 -11.50
CA ILE A 392 26.33 -3.13 -11.63
C ILE A 392 27.02 -3.38 -12.97
N VAL A 393 27.80 -2.39 -13.42
CA VAL A 393 28.77 -2.58 -14.52
C VAL A 393 30.14 -2.13 -14.05
N CYS A 394 31.09 -3.05 -14.20
CA CYS A 394 32.50 -2.90 -13.90
C CYS A 394 33.26 -2.51 -15.17
N VAL A 395 34.13 -1.50 -15.08
CA VAL A 395 34.80 -0.90 -16.23
C VAL A 395 36.30 -0.77 -15.97
N GLN A 396 37.10 -1.12 -16.97
CA GLN A 396 38.55 -0.91 -17.00
C GLN A 396 38.94 -0.17 -18.27
N GLY A 397 39.74 0.89 -18.13
CA GLY A 397 40.34 1.62 -19.23
C GLY A 397 41.71 1.09 -19.61
N GLN A 398 42.12 1.32 -20.85
CA GLN A 398 43.47 1.08 -21.36
C GLN A 398 43.92 2.23 -22.27
N ASP A 399 45.19 2.61 -22.19
CA ASP A 399 45.79 3.65 -23.03
C ASP A 399 46.34 3.10 -24.38
N ILE A 400 47.13 3.91 -25.09
CA ILE A 400 47.81 3.52 -26.34
C ILE A 400 49.10 2.71 -26.12
N ALA A 401 49.72 2.75 -24.93
CA ALA A 401 50.93 2.01 -24.58
C ALA A 401 50.62 0.59 -24.04
N GLY A 402 49.35 0.34 -23.67
CA GLY A 402 48.83 -0.91 -23.15
C GLY A 402 48.61 -0.93 -21.64
N ASN A 403 48.84 0.18 -20.92
CA ASN A 403 48.66 0.23 -19.47
C ASN A 403 47.18 0.23 -19.12
N ASN A 404 46.78 -0.54 -18.11
CA ASN A 404 45.39 -0.69 -17.67
C ASN A 404 45.09 0.16 -16.43
N SER A 405 43.91 0.77 -16.36
CA SER A 405 43.42 1.45 -15.16
C SER A 405 43.07 0.46 -14.05
N ASN A 406 42.87 1.01 -12.84
CA ASN A 406 42.05 0.36 -11.81
C ASN A 406 40.64 0.08 -12.36
N ILE A 407 40.01 -0.99 -11.88
CA ILE A 407 38.60 -1.30 -12.18
C ILE A 407 37.72 -0.41 -11.29
N ILE A 408 36.74 0.26 -11.89
CA ILE A 408 35.69 1.03 -11.18
C ILE A 408 34.31 0.59 -11.65
N PHE A 409 33.26 0.94 -10.90
CA PHE A 409 31.89 0.54 -11.21
C PHE A 409 30.85 1.61 -10.94
N THR A 410 29.66 1.40 -11.50
CA THR A 410 28.47 2.21 -11.25
C THR A 410 28.02 2.09 -9.79
N SER A 411 27.16 3.02 -9.33
CA SER A 411 26.30 2.74 -8.18
C SER A 411 25.50 1.45 -8.41
N VAL A 412 25.13 0.77 -7.31
CA VAL A 412 24.25 -0.40 -7.36
C VAL A 412 22.84 0.06 -7.70
N LEU A 413 22.25 -0.54 -8.74
CA LEU A 413 20.85 -0.39 -9.10
C LEU A 413 20.09 -1.64 -8.69
N LEU A 414 19.20 -1.54 -7.71
CA LEU A 414 18.18 -2.58 -7.50
C LEU A 414 17.00 -2.30 -8.42
N ILE A 415 16.79 -3.16 -9.42
CA ILE A 415 15.50 -3.22 -10.10
C ILE A 415 14.62 -4.18 -9.32
N ASP A 416 13.42 -3.75 -8.93
CA ASP A 416 12.42 -4.61 -8.31
C ASP A 416 11.09 -4.51 -9.08
N THR A 417 10.54 -5.66 -9.45
CA THR A 417 9.31 -5.80 -10.22
C THR A 417 8.31 -6.73 -9.53
N VAL A 418 8.54 -7.07 -8.26
CA VAL A 418 7.63 -7.88 -7.46
C VAL A 418 6.69 -6.94 -6.70
N ALA A 419 5.41 -6.96 -7.07
CA ALA A 419 4.39 -6.28 -6.28
C ALA A 419 4.38 -6.79 -4.83
N PRO A 420 4.24 -5.89 -3.83
CA PRO A 420 4.14 -6.28 -2.43
C PRO A 420 2.88 -7.12 -2.17
N SER A 421 2.88 -7.81 -1.02
CA SER A 421 1.72 -8.56 -0.53
C SER A 421 0.48 -7.68 -0.42
N VAL A 422 -0.69 -8.25 -0.76
CA VAL A 422 -1.98 -7.59 -0.57
C VAL A 422 -2.22 -7.37 0.94
N PRO A 423 -2.54 -6.13 1.38
CA PRO A 423 -2.86 -5.86 2.78
C PRO A 423 -4.11 -6.59 3.25
N ASN A 424 -4.08 -7.07 4.50
CA ASN A 424 -5.26 -7.60 5.20
C ASN A 424 -5.78 -6.54 6.17
N LEU A 425 -7.03 -6.10 5.97
CA LEU A 425 -7.72 -5.13 6.82
C LEU A 425 -8.55 -5.80 7.93
N ALA A 426 -8.56 -5.18 9.11
CA ALA A 426 -9.47 -5.45 10.21
C ALA A 426 -9.91 -4.14 10.88
N LEU A 427 -11.08 -4.12 11.50
CA LEU A 427 -11.53 -3.02 12.36
C LEU A 427 -10.84 -3.15 13.72
N TYR A 428 -10.23 -2.08 14.23
CA TYR A 428 -9.50 -2.08 15.50
C TYR A 428 -10.12 -1.20 16.57
N SER A 429 -10.44 0.06 16.24
CA SER A 429 -11.17 0.96 17.13
C SER A 429 -12.19 1.76 16.32
N PRO A 430 -13.49 1.42 16.39
CA PRO A 430 -14.07 0.29 17.12
C PRO A 430 -13.66 -1.05 16.49
N SER A 431 -13.72 -2.14 17.27
CA SER A 431 -13.47 -3.51 16.80
C SER A 431 -14.73 -4.23 16.29
N ILE A 432 -15.83 -3.50 16.18
CA ILE A 432 -17.16 -3.95 15.77
C ILE A 432 -17.61 -3.20 14.51
N THR A 433 -18.40 -3.85 13.66
CA THR A 433 -18.84 -3.32 12.35
C THR A 433 -19.90 -2.21 12.43
N TYR A 434 -20.35 -1.86 13.63
CA TYR A 434 -21.33 -0.80 13.90
C TYR A 434 -20.80 0.05 15.06
N GLY A 435 -20.72 1.36 14.90
CA GLY A 435 -20.22 2.28 15.93
C GLY A 435 -20.60 3.72 15.61
N VAL A 436 -20.18 4.69 16.41
CA VAL A 436 -20.52 6.13 16.21
C VAL A 436 -19.33 6.98 15.75
N ASP A 437 -18.14 6.41 15.80
CA ASP A 437 -16.86 7.02 15.49
C ASP A 437 -16.80 7.50 14.03
N ASP A 438 -16.63 8.81 13.82
CA ASP A 438 -16.26 9.37 12.50
C ASP A 438 -14.81 9.05 12.13
N THR A 439 -13.97 8.71 13.11
CA THR A 439 -12.53 8.47 12.94
C THR A 439 -12.14 7.00 13.19
N PRO A 440 -12.80 6.01 12.54
CA PRO A 440 -12.52 4.61 12.82
C PRO A 440 -11.06 4.28 12.45
N THR A 441 -10.43 3.46 13.30
CA THR A 441 -9.06 3.00 13.13
C THR A 441 -9.05 1.58 12.58
N LEU A 442 -8.44 1.42 11.40
CA LEU A 442 -8.25 0.15 10.72
C LEU A 442 -6.89 -0.44 11.08
N ARG A 443 -6.85 -1.73 11.40
CA ARG A 443 -5.62 -2.50 11.53
C ARG A 443 -5.25 -3.13 10.21
N VAL A 444 -4.06 -2.79 9.72
CA VAL A 444 -3.42 -3.37 8.55
C VAL A 444 -2.41 -4.42 9.00
N THR A 445 -2.50 -5.60 8.40
CA THR A 445 -1.47 -6.65 8.50
C THR A 445 -1.03 -7.07 7.09
N ASN A 446 0.07 -7.82 7.00
CA ASN A 446 0.61 -8.37 5.75
C ASN A 446 1.25 -7.35 4.76
N GLY A 447 1.54 -6.12 5.19
CA GLY A 447 2.35 -5.17 4.42
C GLY A 447 3.86 -5.45 4.49
N GLY A 448 4.62 -4.97 3.50
CA GLY A 448 6.08 -4.96 3.49
C GLY A 448 6.66 -3.80 4.31
N ALA A 449 7.89 -3.95 4.83
CA ALA A 449 8.49 -2.92 5.68
C ALA A 449 8.92 -1.69 4.86
N ASN A 450 8.38 -0.53 5.23
CA ASN A 450 8.46 0.74 4.50
C ASN A 450 7.59 0.83 3.23
N ASP A 451 6.66 -0.12 2.99
CA ASP A 451 5.60 0.07 1.99
C ASP A 451 4.76 1.31 2.35
N THR A 452 4.22 1.98 1.33
CA THR A 452 3.13 2.94 1.50
C THR A 452 1.81 2.19 1.39
N VAL A 453 1.03 2.16 2.47
CA VAL A 453 -0.33 1.59 2.47
C VAL A 453 -1.33 2.72 2.28
N GLU A 454 -2.16 2.57 1.27
CA GLU A 454 -3.27 3.49 0.94
C GLU A 454 -4.61 2.82 1.23
N VAL A 455 -5.58 3.58 1.74
CA VAL A 455 -6.93 3.11 2.10
C VAL A 455 -7.96 3.86 1.26
N PHE A 456 -8.96 3.14 0.73
CA PHE A 456 -9.94 3.63 -0.26
C PHE A 456 -11.37 3.26 0.14
N SER A 457 -12.37 3.99 -0.38
CA SER A 457 -13.80 3.68 -0.17
C SER A 457 -14.39 2.70 -1.18
N ASP A 458 -13.69 2.41 -2.28
CA ASP A 458 -14.17 1.59 -3.40
C ASP A 458 -13.33 0.34 -3.66
N ASN A 459 -13.97 -0.70 -4.20
CA ASN A 459 -13.34 -1.99 -4.49
C ASN A 459 -12.32 -1.97 -5.66
N SER A 460 -12.19 -0.83 -6.35
CA SER A 460 -11.21 -0.62 -7.42
C SER A 460 -9.99 0.16 -6.93
N CYS A 461 -9.94 0.52 -5.64
CA CYS A 461 -8.90 1.33 -5.01
C CYS A 461 -8.62 2.64 -5.79
N THR A 462 -9.66 3.46 -5.99
CA THR A 462 -9.58 4.72 -6.76
C THR A 462 -9.86 5.99 -5.94
N THR A 463 -10.70 5.89 -4.92
CA THR A 463 -11.16 7.01 -4.07
C THR A 463 -10.45 6.96 -2.73
N LEU A 464 -9.28 7.62 -2.66
CA LEU A 464 -8.39 7.61 -1.51
C LEU A 464 -9.02 8.29 -0.28
N LEU A 465 -8.91 7.62 0.88
CA LEU A 465 -9.35 8.08 2.21
C LEU A 465 -8.17 8.42 3.13
N SER A 466 -7.10 7.61 3.11
CA SER A 466 -5.94 7.78 3.99
C SER A 466 -4.70 7.08 3.43
N THR A 467 -3.51 7.49 3.89
CA THR A 467 -2.22 6.91 3.49
C THR A 467 -1.25 6.88 4.69
N ALA A 468 -0.48 5.80 4.83
CA ALA A 468 0.48 5.61 5.91
C ALA A 468 1.66 4.73 5.48
N THR A 469 2.81 4.86 6.14
CA THR A 469 3.98 3.98 5.90
C THR A 469 3.97 2.79 6.85
N TYR A 470 4.20 1.58 6.32
CA TYR A 470 4.18 0.34 7.07
C TYR A 470 5.47 0.12 7.86
N VAL A 471 5.52 0.74 9.04
CA VAL A 471 6.68 0.73 9.97
C VAL A 471 6.68 -0.45 10.94
N SER A 472 5.55 -1.13 11.13
CA SER A 472 5.37 -2.25 12.06
C SER A 472 4.28 -3.20 11.58
N ASN A 473 4.28 -4.43 12.11
CA ASN A 473 3.17 -5.39 11.94
C ASN A 473 2.57 -5.70 13.33
N PRO A 474 1.31 -5.33 13.62
CA PRO A 474 0.40 -4.56 12.76
C PRO A 474 0.83 -3.09 12.55
N LEU A 475 0.23 -2.46 11.54
CA LEU A 475 0.12 -1.02 11.39
C LEU A 475 -1.34 -0.64 11.67
N ASP A 476 -1.59 0.42 12.44
CA ASP A 476 -2.95 0.94 12.68
C ASP A 476 -3.10 2.31 12.01
N ILE A 477 -4.16 2.49 11.21
CA ILE A 477 -4.46 3.70 10.44
C ILE A 477 -5.81 4.26 10.90
N THR A 478 -5.79 5.43 11.55
CA THR A 478 -7.01 6.19 11.88
C THR A 478 -7.49 6.97 10.65
N LEU A 479 -8.77 6.86 10.30
CA LEU A 479 -9.40 7.65 9.23
C LEU A 479 -9.82 9.04 9.73
N THR A 480 -9.95 10.00 8.81
CA THR A 480 -10.15 11.43 9.14
C THR A 480 -11.59 11.79 9.48
N THR A 481 -12.56 11.39 8.65
CA THR A 481 -14.01 11.51 8.89
C THR A 481 -14.71 10.56 7.92
N VAL A 482 -15.60 9.70 8.42
CA VAL A 482 -16.44 8.82 7.59
C VAL A 482 -17.90 9.25 7.65
N ASN A 483 -18.64 9.02 6.56
CA ASN A 483 -20.04 9.40 6.45
C ASN A 483 -20.91 8.59 7.42
N LEU A 484 -22.08 9.11 7.77
CA LEU A 484 -23.12 8.31 8.41
C LEU A 484 -23.58 7.17 7.48
N GLY A 485 -24.05 6.07 8.08
CA GLY A 485 -24.48 4.89 7.36
C GLY A 485 -23.33 3.96 6.92
N PRO A 486 -23.58 3.11 5.92
CA PRO A 486 -22.68 2.02 5.54
C PRO A 486 -21.46 2.53 4.74
N ASN A 487 -20.28 2.43 5.35
CA ASN A 487 -19.00 2.64 4.68
C ASN A 487 -18.36 1.27 4.38
N SER A 488 -17.50 1.22 3.36
CA SER A 488 -16.61 0.08 3.11
C SER A 488 -15.21 0.58 2.83
N PHE A 489 -14.20 -0.15 3.32
CA PHE A 489 -12.80 0.22 3.22
C PHE A 489 -11.98 -0.89 2.56
N TYR A 490 -11.12 -0.48 1.64
CA TYR A 490 -10.21 -1.34 0.88
C TYR A 490 -8.80 -0.77 1.01
N ALA A 491 -7.76 -1.58 0.83
CA ALA A 491 -6.38 -1.12 0.92
C ALA A 491 -5.46 -1.72 -0.14
N LEU A 492 -4.38 -1.00 -0.43
CA LEU A 492 -3.35 -1.36 -1.39
C LEU A 492 -1.98 -1.00 -0.78
N SER A 493 -0.98 -1.85 -1.01
CA SER A 493 0.42 -1.61 -0.62
C SER A 493 1.23 -1.20 -1.85
N THR A 494 2.03 -0.15 -1.75
CA THR A 494 2.98 0.27 -2.79
C THR A 494 4.39 0.25 -2.22
N ASP A 495 5.30 -0.50 -2.85
CA ASP A 495 6.69 -0.63 -2.39
C ASP A 495 7.55 0.61 -2.69
N LEU A 496 8.80 0.61 -2.21
CA LEU A 496 9.77 1.68 -2.49
C LEU A 496 10.23 1.77 -3.97
N ALA A 497 9.91 0.78 -4.80
CA ALA A 497 10.23 0.74 -6.23
C ALA A 497 9.09 1.29 -7.11
N GLY A 498 7.89 1.45 -6.54
CA GLY A 498 6.66 1.89 -7.22
C GLY A 498 5.76 0.75 -7.69
N ASN A 499 5.93 -0.49 -7.21
CA ASN A 499 5.03 -1.60 -7.50
C ASN A 499 3.86 -1.62 -6.52
N ALA A 500 2.63 -1.65 -7.05
CA ALA A 500 1.40 -1.73 -6.28
C ALA A 500 0.90 -3.18 -6.14
N SER A 501 0.37 -3.54 -4.97
CA SER A 501 -0.39 -4.77 -4.76
C SER A 501 -1.73 -4.72 -5.49
N ASN A 502 -2.44 -5.86 -5.58
CA ASN A 502 -3.88 -5.81 -5.83
C ASN A 502 -4.60 -5.10 -4.67
N CYS A 503 -5.78 -4.54 -4.95
CA CYS A 503 -6.70 -4.01 -3.93
C CYS A 503 -7.18 -5.15 -3.00
N SER A 504 -7.32 -4.87 -1.70
CA SER A 504 -7.69 -5.87 -0.68
C SER A 504 -9.13 -6.36 -0.80
N SER A 505 -9.47 -7.41 -0.05
CA SER A 505 -10.86 -7.63 0.34
C SER A 505 -11.36 -6.42 1.14
N GLY A 506 -12.59 -5.98 0.88
CA GLY A 506 -13.20 -4.88 1.63
C GLY A 506 -13.61 -5.29 3.04
N ILE A 507 -13.60 -4.33 3.96
CA ILE A 507 -14.21 -4.43 5.29
C ILE A 507 -15.28 -3.34 5.45
N SER A 508 -16.44 -3.69 5.98
CA SER A 508 -17.57 -2.76 6.14
C SER A 508 -17.65 -2.20 7.56
N TYR A 509 -17.99 -0.92 7.67
CA TYR A 509 -18.26 -0.22 8.92
C TYR A 509 -19.48 0.66 8.75
N GLN A 510 -20.51 0.43 9.54
CA GLN A 510 -21.67 1.31 9.60
C GLN A 510 -21.48 2.32 10.72
N ARG A 511 -21.38 3.60 10.34
CA ARG A 511 -21.38 4.70 11.31
C ARG A 511 -22.82 5.07 11.64
N ASN A 512 -23.20 4.85 12.88
CA ASN A 512 -24.48 5.24 13.43
C ASN A 512 -24.47 6.70 13.91
N VAL A 513 -25.63 7.34 13.93
CA VAL A 513 -25.85 8.57 14.70
C VAL A 513 -25.63 8.29 16.19
N LEU A 514 -25.00 9.22 16.90
CA LEU A 514 -24.96 9.25 18.37
C LEU A 514 -26.03 10.21 18.88
N PHE A 515 -26.80 9.76 19.87
CA PHE A 515 -27.72 10.57 20.64
C PHE A 515 -27.17 10.71 22.06
N ASN A 516 -27.18 11.94 22.58
CA ASN A 516 -26.72 12.23 23.94
C ASN A 516 -27.85 12.24 24.99
N ASP A 517 -29.07 11.93 24.54
CA ASP A 517 -30.33 12.07 25.27
C ASP A 517 -30.54 10.85 26.22
N PRO A 518 -30.59 11.04 27.54
CA PRO A 518 -30.35 9.98 28.53
C PRO A 518 -31.36 8.82 28.51
N LEU A 519 -32.59 9.05 28.04
CA LEU A 519 -33.66 8.05 27.98
C LEU A 519 -33.78 7.36 26.60
N PHE A 520 -32.97 7.75 25.60
CA PHE A 520 -32.96 7.06 24.29
C PHE A 520 -32.67 5.55 24.44
N SER A 521 -31.74 5.19 25.34
CA SER A 521 -31.40 3.78 25.63
C SER A 521 -32.57 2.94 26.17
N GLU A 522 -33.58 3.58 26.77
CA GLU A 522 -34.79 2.95 27.29
C GLU A 522 -35.95 2.98 26.26
N SER A 523 -35.78 3.71 25.15
CA SER A 523 -36.81 3.93 24.12
C SER A 523 -36.86 2.80 23.09
N TRP A 524 -37.27 1.62 23.57
CA TRP A 524 -37.26 0.34 22.82
C TRP A 524 -37.88 0.42 21.42
N TYR A 525 -38.88 1.28 21.21
CA TYR A 525 -39.62 1.38 19.95
C TYR A 525 -38.76 1.89 18.77
N MET A 526 -37.69 2.62 19.06
CA MET A 526 -36.70 3.06 18.07
C MET A 526 -35.47 2.13 17.97
N ASN A 527 -35.11 1.48 19.08
CA ASN A 527 -33.90 0.66 19.21
C ASN A 527 -34.09 -0.40 20.31
N ASN A 528 -34.56 -1.60 19.95
CA ASN A 528 -34.85 -2.66 20.90
C ASN A 528 -33.61 -3.54 21.10
N ILE A 529 -32.99 -3.39 22.27
CA ILE A 529 -31.84 -4.19 22.73
C ILE A 529 -32.25 -5.21 23.81
N GLY A 530 -33.55 -5.45 23.99
CA GLY A 530 -34.09 -6.28 25.07
C GLY A 530 -34.16 -5.57 26.43
N GLN A 531 -34.13 -4.23 26.42
CA GLN A 531 -34.30 -3.42 27.62
C GLN A 531 -35.71 -3.58 28.24
N LYS A 532 -35.86 -3.10 29.48
CA LYS A 532 -37.14 -3.12 30.20
C LYS A 532 -37.96 -1.85 30.02
N SER A 533 -37.36 -0.70 29.70
CA SER A 533 -38.07 0.59 29.61
C SER A 533 -38.85 0.89 30.91
N PHE A 534 -38.18 0.67 32.05
CA PHE A 534 -38.71 0.73 33.43
C PHE A 534 -39.88 -0.22 33.78
N SER A 535 -40.30 -1.08 32.86
CA SER A 535 -41.36 -2.08 33.09
C SER A 535 -40.86 -3.36 33.78
N ASN A 536 -41.77 -4.30 34.03
CA ASN A 536 -41.49 -5.56 34.70
C ASN A 536 -40.81 -6.58 33.75
N ALA A 537 -41.21 -6.64 32.48
CA ALA A 537 -40.68 -7.60 31.50
C ALA A 537 -39.84 -6.93 30.39
N SER A 538 -38.73 -7.58 30.00
CA SER A 538 -37.91 -7.18 28.85
C SER A 538 -38.64 -7.36 27.52
N GLY A 539 -38.22 -6.58 26.52
CA GLY A 539 -38.52 -6.84 25.11
C GLY A 539 -37.64 -7.92 24.46
N ARG A 540 -37.89 -8.18 23.19
CA ARG A 540 -37.11 -9.02 22.26
C ARG A 540 -36.30 -8.10 21.35
N SER A 541 -34.97 -8.20 21.40
CA SER A 541 -34.08 -7.37 20.60
C SER A 541 -34.34 -7.48 19.09
N GLY A 542 -34.29 -6.35 18.37
CA GLY A 542 -34.65 -6.24 16.95
C GLY A 542 -36.15 -6.19 16.64
N GLU A 543 -37.00 -6.00 17.66
CA GLU A 543 -38.42 -5.73 17.51
C GLU A 543 -38.75 -4.27 17.86
N ASP A 544 -38.30 -3.39 16.96
CA ASP A 544 -38.46 -1.93 16.93
C ASP A 544 -38.91 -1.51 15.50
N ILE A 545 -38.81 -0.23 15.13
CA ILE A 545 -39.07 0.28 13.77
C ILE A 545 -37.82 0.39 12.88
N ASN A 546 -36.67 -0.14 13.29
CA ASN A 546 -35.40 0.00 12.56
C ASN A 546 -34.94 1.48 12.37
N ALA A 547 -35.27 2.36 13.34
CA ALA A 547 -35.13 3.82 13.21
C ALA A 547 -33.68 4.27 12.92
N ASN A 548 -32.70 3.64 13.58
CA ASN A 548 -31.27 3.89 13.36
C ASN A 548 -30.89 3.86 11.88
N ASN A 549 -31.43 2.92 11.10
CA ASN A 549 -31.07 2.79 9.68
C ASN A 549 -31.70 3.88 8.80
N ALA A 550 -32.78 4.54 9.23
CA ALA A 550 -33.33 5.71 8.56
C ALA A 550 -32.49 6.97 8.84
N TRP A 551 -32.14 7.23 10.11
CA TRP A 551 -31.28 8.37 10.48
C TRP A 551 -29.88 8.28 9.87
N ASN A 552 -29.37 7.05 9.74
CA ASN A 552 -28.10 6.75 9.05
C ASN A 552 -28.12 7.03 7.54
N LEU A 553 -29.30 7.13 6.93
CA LEU A 553 -29.48 7.58 5.54
C LEU A 553 -29.68 9.10 5.43
N GLY A 554 -29.58 9.83 6.55
CA GLY A 554 -29.69 11.29 6.62
C GLY A 554 -31.11 11.82 6.76
N ALA A 555 -32.12 10.96 6.90
CA ALA A 555 -33.50 11.38 7.15
C ALA A 555 -33.70 11.71 8.64
N THR A 556 -34.29 12.86 8.95
CA THR A 556 -34.53 13.36 10.32
C THR A 556 -35.97 13.85 10.54
N GLY A 557 -36.72 14.04 9.46
CA GLY A 557 -38.04 14.68 9.45
C GLY A 557 -37.97 16.19 9.20
N ASN A 558 -36.79 16.72 8.91
CA ASN A 558 -36.55 18.14 8.65
C ASN A 558 -37.56 18.72 7.65
N SER A 559 -38.06 19.92 7.96
CA SER A 559 -39.00 20.68 7.13
C SER A 559 -40.38 20.04 6.89
N ILE A 560 -40.67 18.87 7.48
CA ILE A 560 -41.99 18.23 7.44
C ILE A 560 -42.89 18.84 8.52
N LYS A 561 -44.10 19.25 8.13
CA LYS A 561 -45.10 19.82 9.06
C LYS A 561 -46.16 18.79 9.44
N ILE A 562 -46.40 18.63 10.74
CA ILE A 562 -47.24 17.57 11.29
C ILE A 562 -48.33 18.18 12.16
N ALA A 563 -49.59 17.90 11.86
CA ALA A 563 -50.73 18.22 12.70
C ALA A 563 -51.08 17.04 13.63
N VAL A 564 -51.02 17.25 14.93
CA VAL A 564 -51.48 16.30 15.96
C VAL A 564 -52.88 16.71 16.41
N SER A 565 -53.91 15.96 15.99
CA SER A 565 -55.29 16.18 16.43
C SER A 565 -55.59 15.29 17.64
N ASP A 566 -55.58 15.88 18.83
CA ASP A 566 -55.58 15.17 20.10
C ASP A 566 -56.03 16.11 21.26
N GLN A 567 -55.65 15.82 22.50
CA GLN A 567 -55.58 16.81 23.59
C GLN A 567 -54.53 17.90 23.26
N PRO A 568 -54.47 19.03 23.98
CA PRO A 568 -53.44 20.04 23.76
C PRO A 568 -52.03 19.46 23.99
N VAL A 569 -51.07 19.86 23.16
CA VAL A 569 -49.63 19.64 23.39
C VAL A 569 -49.08 20.81 24.20
N ASP A 570 -48.26 20.57 25.23
CA ASP A 570 -47.51 21.67 25.84
C ASP A 570 -46.42 22.16 24.89
N VAL A 571 -46.74 23.25 24.19
CA VAL A 571 -45.84 23.93 23.25
C VAL A 571 -44.55 24.47 23.90
N ASN A 572 -44.46 24.49 25.23
CA ASN A 572 -43.31 24.96 26.00
C ASN A 572 -42.52 23.83 26.68
N HIS A 573 -42.92 22.56 26.49
CA HIS A 573 -42.18 21.42 27.03
C HIS A 573 -40.71 21.49 26.57
N PRO A 574 -39.71 21.34 27.45
CA PRO A 574 -38.31 21.62 27.12
C PRO A 574 -37.76 20.73 25.99
N ASP A 575 -38.29 19.52 25.86
CA ASP A 575 -37.95 18.54 24.82
C ASP A 575 -38.86 18.63 23.56
N LEU A 576 -39.80 19.58 23.48
CA LEU A 576 -40.65 19.81 22.29
C LEU A 576 -40.49 21.23 21.71
N ALA A 577 -40.26 22.24 22.55
CA ALA A 577 -40.50 23.65 22.20
C ALA A 577 -39.73 24.17 20.96
N ALA A 578 -38.58 23.58 20.61
CA ALA A 578 -37.84 23.93 19.39
C ALA A 578 -38.51 23.44 18.09
N ASN A 579 -39.28 22.35 18.17
CA ASN A 579 -39.99 21.71 17.07
C ASN A 579 -41.46 22.13 16.97
N MET A 580 -42.01 22.84 17.95
CA MET A 580 -43.42 23.22 17.95
C MET A 580 -43.73 24.41 17.03
N LEU A 581 -44.96 24.43 16.50
CA LEU A 581 -45.51 25.48 15.64
C LEU A 581 -46.70 26.20 16.34
N PRO A 582 -46.49 27.02 17.39
CA PRO A 582 -47.58 27.64 18.14
C PRO A 582 -48.51 28.52 17.29
N LEU A 583 -48.00 29.15 16.23
CA LEU A 583 -48.75 30.04 15.33
C LEU A 583 -49.48 29.30 14.17
N GLN A 584 -49.38 27.97 14.11
CA GLN A 584 -50.10 27.13 13.14
C GLN A 584 -50.96 26.07 13.84
N SER A 585 -50.80 25.93 15.16
CA SER A 585 -51.66 25.15 16.04
C SER A 585 -53.05 25.76 16.14
N MET A 586 -54.05 24.95 16.49
CA MET A 586 -55.45 25.38 16.60
C MET A 586 -56.01 25.07 17.99
N ASP A 587 -56.59 26.09 18.62
CA ASP A 587 -57.27 25.97 19.92
C ASP A 587 -58.78 26.14 19.75
N TYR A 588 -59.50 25.03 19.88
CA TYR A 588 -60.96 24.93 19.72
C TYR A 588 -61.74 25.33 20.99
N THR A 589 -61.06 25.77 22.05
CA THR A 589 -61.72 26.37 23.23
C THR A 589 -62.07 27.85 23.04
N VAL A 590 -61.43 28.53 22.07
CA VAL A 590 -61.59 29.97 21.79
C VAL A 590 -62.35 30.24 20.49
N SER A 591 -62.85 31.48 20.33
CA SER A 591 -63.66 31.86 19.16
C SER A 591 -62.86 32.17 17.89
N ASP A 592 -61.54 32.38 18.01
CA ASP A 592 -60.61 32.55 16.89
C ASP A 592 -59.54 31.46 16.98
N VAL A 593 -59.84 30.32 16.34
CA VAL A 593 -59.09 29.06 16.48
C VAL A 593 -57.71 29.07 15.80
N THR A 594 -57.33 30.17 15.13
CA THR A 594 -56.13 30.22 14.25
C THR A 594 -55.09 31.26 14.68
N ASN A 595 -55.32 31.99 15.79
CA ASN A 595 -54.72 33.30 16.01
C ASN A 595 -54.13 33.48 17.43
N GLY A 596 -53.75 32.38 18.08
CA GLY A 596 -53.18 32.38 19.42
C GLY A 596 -52.27 31.18 19.67
N VAL A 597 -51.33 31.34 20.60
CA VAL A 597 -50.60 30.20 21.19
C VAL A 597 -51.63 29.33 21.93
N PRO A 598 -51.64 28.00 21.72
CA PRO A 598 -52.57 27.10 22.42
C PRO A 598 -52.53 27.25 23.93
N SER A 599 -53.67 27.04 24.57
CA SER A 599 -53.76 26.90 26.02
C SER A 599 -52.84 25.79 26.54
N THR A 600 -52.08 26.08 27.60
CA THR A 600 -51.22 25.08 28.25
C THR A 600 -52.07 23.97 28.85
N PRO A 601 -51.88 22.69 28.48
CA PRO A 601 -52.62 21.57 29.05
C PRO A 601 -52.38 21.42 30.56
N THR A 602 -53.39 20.93 31.29
CA THR A 602 -53.31 20.76 32.75
C THR A 602 -53.94 19.45 33.23
N GLY A 603 -53.58 19.00 34.44
CA GLY A 603 -54.16 17.79 35.01
C GLY A 603 -53.91 16.56 34.13
N SER A 604 -54.98 15.96 33.59
CA SER A 604 -54.92 14.76 32.74
C SER A 604 -55.03 15.05 31.23
N GLU A 605 -54.46 16.17 30.77
CA GLU A 605 -54.38 16.56 29.35
C GLU A 605 -53.04 16.19 28.70
N MET A 606 -52.44 15.07 29.12
CA MET A 606 -51.09 14.67 28.70
C MET A 606 -50.99 13.92 27.37
N HIS A 607 -52.10 13.36 26.87
CA HIS A 607 -52.06 12.41 25.75
C HIS A 607 -51.48 13.05 24.48
N GLY A 608 -51.88 14.28 24.15
CA GLY A 608 -51.35 15.03 23.02
C GLY A 608 -49.84 15.27 23.15
N THR A 609 -49.37 15.68 24.33
CA THR A 609 -47.94 15.88 24.63
C THR A 609 -47.14 14.57 24.50
N ALA A 610 -47.69 13.45 24.98
CA ALA A 610 -47.07 12.14 24.85
C ALA A 610 -47.04 11.61 23.40
N VAL A 611 -48.07 11.91 22.61
CA VAL A 611 -48.14 11.65 21.17
C VAL A 611 -47.09 12.49 20.42
N ALA A 612 -46.93 13.77 20.76
CA ALA A 612 -45.97 14.67 20.13
C ALA A 612 -44.51 14.23 20.36
N GLY A 613 -44.16 13.79 21.58
CA GLY A 613 -42.82 13.31 21.90
C GLY A 613 -42.38 12.09 21.08
N ILE A 614 -43.26 11.12 20.86
CA ILE A 614 -42.99 9.95 20.01
C ILE A 614 -42.68 10.37 18.57
N ILE A 615 -43.35 11.41 18.06
CA ILE A 615 -43.11 11.94 16.71
C ILE A 615 -41.78 12.68 16.66
N GLY A 616 -41.59 13.68 17.52
CA GLY A 616 -40.58 14.73 17.32
C GLY A 616 -40.13 15.45 18.58
N ALA A 617 -39.92 14.73 19.69
CA ALA A 617 -39.04 15.23 20.75
C ALA A 617 -37.62 15.51 20.22
N VAL A 618 -36.92 16.48 20.80
CA VAL A 618 -35.76 17.15 20.22
C VAL A 618 -34.47 16.38 20.51
N ALA A 619 -33.85 15.81 19.48
CA ALA A 619 -32.61 15.05 19.65
C ALA A 619 -31.38 15.90 20.02
N ASN A 620 -30.44 15.25 20.70
CA ASN A 620 -29.13 15.76 21.10
C ASN A 620 -29.14 17.01 22.02
N ASN A 621 -30.22 17.21 22.78
CA ASN A 621 -30.39 18.32 23.72
C ASN A 621 -29.92 18.00 25.16
N SER A 622 -29.53 16.75 25.43
CA SER A 622 -29.04 16.23 26.72
C SER A 622 -30.09 16.16 27.83
N ILE A 623 -31.37 16.17 27.48
CA ILE A 623 -32.51 15.84 28.36
C ILE A 623 -33.35 14.73 27.71
N GLY A 624 -34.29 14.15 28.45
CA GLY A 624 -35.34 13.33 27.86
C GLY A 624 -34.88 12.15 27.00
N SER A 625 -35.61 11.96 25.90
CA SER A 625 -35.30 11.02 24.81
C SER A 625 -35.28 11.83 23.52
N HIS A 626 -35.76 11.29 22.40
CA HIS A 626 -36.15 12.08 21.24
C HIS A 626 -37.24 11.38 20.43
N GLY A 627 -37.79 12.09 19.46
CA GLY A 627 -38.80 11.54 18.54
C GLY A 627 -38.19 10.66 17.46
N VAL A 628 -39.06 9.89 16.79
CA VAL A 628 -38.73 9.12 15.59
C VAL A 628 -38.23 10.03 14.46
N ALA A 629 -38.80 11.22 14.34
CA ALA A 629 -38.48 12.23 13.33
C ALA A 629 -38.22 13.58 14.02
N TYR A 630 -37.12 13.62 14.76
CA TYR A 630 -36.72 14.66 15.73
C TYR A 630 -36.40 16.05 15.17
N GLU A 631 -36.46 16.27 13.84
CA GLU A 631 -36.41 17.60 13.21
C GLU A 631 -37.74 18.01 12.53
N SER A 632 -38.81 17.23 12.74
CA SER A 632 -40.16 17.56 12.26
C SER A 632 -40.78 18.73 13.02
N SER A 633 -41.56 19.55 12.32
CA SER A 633 -42.28 20.68 12.93
C SER A 633 -43.72 20.30 13.28
N ILE A 634 -44.13 20.42 14.55
CA ILE A 634 -45.41 19.90 15.08
C ILE A 634 -46.37 21.04 15.46
N ALA A 635 -47.61 20.98 14.96
CA ALA A 635 -48.73 21.79 15.41
C ALA A 635 -49.75 20.92 16.18
N THR A 636 -50.34 21.46 17.26
CA THR A 636 -51.43 20.79 17.99
C THR A 636 -52.78 21.33 17.53
N LEU A 637 -53.73 20.44 17.24
CA LEU A 637 -55.13 20.76 16.97
C LEU A 637 -55.94 20.13 18.12
N ASN A 638 -56.31 20.90 19.14
CA ASN A 638 -56.69 20.35 20.45
C ASN A 638 -58.14 19.77 20.53
N LEU A 639 -58.56 19.01 19.51
CA LEU A 639 -59.91 18.45 19.32
C LEU A 639 -60.48 17.70 20.55
N LEU A 640 -59.62 17.12 21.39
CA LEU A 640 -59.97 16.35 22.59
C LEU A 640 -59.73 17.13 23.90
N GLY A 641 -59.38 18.42 23.82
CA GLY A 641 -59.09 19.28 24.97
C GLY A 641 -60.30 19.59 25.85
N SER A 642 -60.04 19.90 27.12
CA SER A 642 -61.08 20.18 28.09
C SER A 642 -61.92 21.40 27.69
N GLY A 643 -63.24 21.22 27.63
CA GLY A 643 -64.18 22.27 27.20
C GLY A 643 -64.39 22.41 25.70
N VAL A 644 -63.63 21.70 24.85
CA VAL A 644 -63.85 21.71 23.40
C VAL A 644 -65.19 21.04 23.05
N THR A 645 -66.03 21.74 22.30
CA THR A 645 -67.28 21.19 21.77
C THR A 645 -67.07 20.73 20.34
N GLN A 646 -67.09 19.41 20.12
CA GLN A 646 -66.88 18.76 18.82
C GLN A 646 -68.08 18.94 17.88
N THR A 647 -68.29 20.19 17.43
CA THR A 647 -69.25 20.51 16.38
C THR A 647 -68.78 19.98 15.03
N LEU A 648 -69.71 19.81 14.08
CA LEU A 648 -69.38 19.39 12.70
C LEU A 648 -68.31 20.29 12.04
N ALA A 649 -68.31 21.60 12.33
CA ALA A 649 -67.30 22.52 11.80
C ALA A 649 -65.90 22.26 12.40
N VAL A 650 -65.83 22.01 13.72
CA VAL A 650 -64.57 21.70 14.43
C VAL A 650 -64.01 20.35 13.98
N MET A 651 -64.85 19.31 13.92
CA MET A 651 -64.42 17.96 13.50
C MET A 651 -63.98 17.87 12.03
N LEU A 652 -64.40 18.80 11.16
CA LEU A 652 -63.88 18.92 9.79
C LEU A 652 -62.62 19.78 9.72
N ASN A 653 -62.48 20.80 10.57
CA ASN A 653 -61.36 21.73 10.53
C ASN A 653 -60.02 21.10 10.97
N GLN A 654 -60.04 20.04 11.79
CA GLN A 654 -58.84 19.23 12.10
C GLN A 654 -58.16 18.56 10.89
N ALA A 655 -58.79 18.57 9.71
CA ALA A 655 -58.23 18.07 8.46
C ALA A 655 -57.74 19.21 7.53
N SER A 656 -57.86 20.47 7.96
CA SER A 656 -57.43 21.67 7.25
C SER A 656 -56.08 22.20 7.77
N GLY A 657 -55.39 22.99 6.94
CA GLY A 657 -54.12 23.63 7.27
C GLY A 657 -53.02 23.27 6.27
N ASP A 658 -51.89 23.99 6.33
CA ASP A 658 -50.73 23.74 5.46
C ASP A 658 -49.78 22.74 6.15
N PHE A 659 -50.19 21.47 6.18
CA PHE A 659 -49.49 20.36 6.82
C PHE A 659 -49.18 19.24 5.81
N ASP A 660 -48.08 18.52 6.06
CA ASP A 660 -47.73 17.32 5.30
C ASP A 660 -48.46 16.08 5.82
N ILE A 661 -48.54 15.95 7.15
CA ILE A 661 -49.07 14.76 7.84
C ILE A 661 -50.10 15.18 8.89
N PHE A 662 -51.19 14.43 8.99
CA PHE A 662 -52.18 14.53 10.06
C PHE A 662 -52.19 13.24 10.88
N ASN A 663 -51.88 13.35 12.18
CA ASN A 663 -51.94 12.25 13.13
C ASN A 663 -53.20 12.36 14.00
N TYR A 664 -54.08 11.37 13.87
CA TYR A 664 -55.32 11.21 14.61
C TYR A 664 -55.18 10.03 15.58
N SER A 665 -54.52 10.27 16.73
CA SER A 665 -54.25 9.27 17.78
C SER A 665 -55.48 8.83 18.59
N TYR A 666 -56.69 8.92 18.00
CA TYR A 666 -57.97 8.73 18.65
C TYR A 666 -58.98 7.94 17.78
N GLY A 667 -60.00 7.42 18.44
CA GLY A 667 -61.23 6.88 17.85
C GLY A 667 -62.33 6.82 18.91
N SER A 668 -63.56 6.45 18.54
CA SER A 668 -64.59 6.14 19.54
C SER A 668 -64.35 4.77 20.18
N SER A 669 -64.80 4.57 21.42
CA SER A 669 -64.83 3.25 22.04
C SER A 669 -66.03 2.44 21.53
N TYR A 670 -65.79 1.43 20.69
CA TYR A 670 -66.85 0.58 20.10
C TYR A 670 -67.21 -0.64 20.96
N GLY A 671 -66.91 -0.60 22.27
CA GLY A 671 -66.80 -1.78 23.15
C GLY A 671 -67.92 -2.80 22.99
N CYS A 672 -69.18 -2.36 22.98
CA CYS A 672 -70.34 -3.22 22.73
C CYS A 672 -71.41 -2.59 21.83
N ARG A 673 -71.21 -1.36 21.33
CA ARG A 673 -72.16 -0.69 20.44
C ARG A 673 -71.46 -0.07 19.23
N TYR A 674 -71.99 -0.34 18.04
CA TYR A 674 -71.74 0.43 16.83
C TYR A 674 -72.31 1.83 17.06
N ASN A 675 -71.43 2.79 17.29
CA ASN A 675 -71.82 4.16 17.59
C ASN A 675 -72.33 4.82 16.30
N TYR A 676 -73.65 4.76 16.06
CA TYR A 676 -74.33 5.26 14.86
C TYR A 676 -73.78 6.62 14.44
N THR A 677 -73.02 6.62 13.36
CA THR A 677 -72.20 7.74 12.99
C THR A 677 -73.04 8.84 12.37
N ASN A 678 -72.60 10.08 12.52
CA ASN A 678 -73.17 11.16 11.73
C ASN A 678 -72.70 10.98 10.29
N SER A 679 -73.50 10.31 9.45
CA SER A 679 -73.19 10.06 8.05
C SER A 679 -72.97 11.34 7.22
N THR A 680 -73.44 12.50 7.70
CA THR A 680 -73.10 13.81 7.13
C THR A 680 -71.66 14.22 7.47
N TYR A 681 -71.19 13.93 8.69
CA TYR A 681 -69.79 14.14 9.07
C TYR A 681 -68.85 13.25 8.26
N GLU A 682 -69.09 11.94 8.21
CA GLU A 682 -68.27 11.02 7.39
C GLU A 682 -68.21 11.45 5.93
N SER A 683 -69.34 11.81 5.33
CA SER A 683 -69.41 12.20 3.91
C SER A 683 -68.67 13.51 3.65
N LEU A 684 -68.70 14.47 4.59
CA LEU A 684 -67.96 15.72 4.49
C LEU A 684 -66.47 15.54 4.79
N LEU A 685 -66.09 14.64 5.70
CA LEU A 685 -64.70 14.30 5.98
C LEU A 685 -64.09 13.53 4.80
N ALA A 686 -64.83 12.60 4.20
CA ALA A 686 -64.44 11.88 2.98
C ALA A 686 -64.24 12.84 1.79
N ALA A 687 -65.09 13.88 1.68
CA ALA A 687 -64.91 14.93 0.69
C ALA A 687 -63.67 15.79 1.00
N HIS A 688 -63.54 16.30 2.22
CA HIS A 688 -62.44 17.20 2.59
C HIS A 688 -61.07 16.50 2.55
N THR A 689 -60.95 15.28 3.09
CA THR A 689 -59.73 14.46 2.96
C THR A 689 -59.48 14.03 1.52
N GLY A 690 -60.52 13.78 0.73
CA GLY A 690 -60.38 13.56 -0.71
C GLY A 690 -59.81 14.78 -1.45
N ASP A 691 -60.31 15.98 -1.14
CA ASP A 691 -59.83 17.24 -1.70
C ASP A 691 -58.40 17.55 -1.26
N THR A 692 -58.00 17.31 0.00
CA THR A 692 -56.64 17.58 0.49
C THR A 692 -55.61 16.54 0.04
N VAL A 693 -56.02 15.39 -0.52
CA VAL A 693 -55.12 14.40 -1.13
C VAL A 693 -55.19 14.29 -2.66
N THR A 694 -56.20 14.86 -3.32
CA THR A 694 -56.34 14.83 -4.79
C THR A 694 -56.36 16.22 -5.44
N THR A 695 -55.85 16.33 -6.67
CA THR A 695 -55.81 17.62 -7.38
C THR A 695 -57.23 18.07 -7.79
N PRO A 696 -57.60 19.35 -7.63
CA PRO A 696 -56.71 20.50 -7.41
C PRO A 696 -56.55 20.95 -5.94
N GLY A 697 -57.27 20.35 -4.98
CA GLY A 697 -57.20 20.75 -3.56
C GLY A 697 -55.94 20.26 -2.82
N ALA A 698 -55.25 19.27 -3.40
CA ALA A 698 -54.16 18.54 -2.76
C ALA A 698 -53.09 19.43 -2.10
N LEU A 699 -52.89 19.21 -0.80
CA LEU A 699 -51.82 19.80 0.00
C LEU A 699 -50.43 19.34 -0.50
N ARG A 700 -49.36 19.82 0.16
CA ARG A 700 -47.97 19.49 -0.20
C ARG A 700 -47.61 19.82 -1.65
N ALA A 701 -48.14 20.95 -2.14
CA ALA A 701 -48.05 21.41 -3.53
C ALA A 701 -48.56 20.38 -4.57
N GLY A 702 -49.74 19.80 -4.33
CA GLY A 702 -50.41 18.87 -5.25
C GLY A 702 -50.12 17.38 -5.03
N LYS A 703 -49.27 17.03 -4.06
CA LYS A 703 -48.88 15.64 -3.74
C LYS A 703 -49.84 14.96 -2.76
N GLY A 704 -50.65 15.75 -2.06
CA GLY A 704 -51.62 15.29 -1.09
C GLY A 704 -51.01 14.99 0.28
N ALA A 705 -51.70 15.39 1.34
CA ALA A 705 -51.30 15.08 2.72
C ALA A 705 -51.46 13.59 3.05
N THR A 706 -50.81 13.13 4.12
CA THR A 706 -50.99 11.76 4.63
C THR A 706 -51.77 11.79 5.95
N TYR A 707 -52.86 11.01 6.03
CA TYR A 707 -53.67 10.87 7.24
C TYR A 707 -53.35 9.54 7.92
N ILE A 708 -53.02 9.59 9.21
CA ILE A 708 -52.60 8.43 10.02
C ILE A 708 -53.51 8.35 11.23
N LYS A 709 -54.13 7.19 11.48
CA LYS A 709 -55.17 7.05 12.52
C LYS A 709 -55.03 5.76 13.32
N SER A 710 -55.25 5.84 14.63
CA SER A 710 -55.27 4.70 15.54
C SER A 710 -56.41 3.72 15.24
N ALA A 711 -56.11 2.41 15.19
CA ALA A 711 -57.13 1.37 14.97
C ALA A 711 -58.10 1.16 16.16
N GLY A 712 -57.74 1.63 17.36
CA GLY A 712 -58.48 1.43 18.60
C GLY A 712 -57.84 0.40 19.54
N ASN A 713 -58.29 0.41 20.80
CA ASN A 713 -57.68 -0.34 21.91
C ASN A 713 -58.66 -1.33 22.56
N SER A 714 -59.59 -1.90 21.78
CA SER A 714 -60.73 -2.67 22.31
C SER A 714 -60.68 -4.17 21.99
N PHE A 715 -59.52 -4.76 21.67
CA PHE A 715 -59.40 -6.21 21.46
C PHE A 715 -59.42 -7.02 22.77
N ILE A 716 -58.92 -6.44 23.86
CA ILE A 716 -59.09 -6.95 25.22
C ILE A 716 -59.47 -5.74 26.06
N ASP A 717 -60.75 -5.69 26.45
CA ASP A 717 -61.32 -4.59 27.22
C ASP A 717 -62.27 -5.13 28.29
N THR A 718 -61.86 -4.98 29.55
CA THR A 718 -62.65 -5.29 30.75
C THR A 718 -63.14 -4.04 31.47
N PHE A 719 -62.75 -2.85 31.02
CA PHE A 719 -62.95 -1.60 31.75
C PHE A 719 -64.27 -0.93 31.36
N TYR A 720 -64.66 -1.04 30.09
CA TYR A 720 -65.85 -0.41 29.53
C TYR A 720 -67.16 -1.22 29.70
N LEU A 721 -67.20 -2.21 30.60
CA LEU A 721 -68.45 -2.86 31.03
C LEU A 721 -69.52 -1.85 31.49
N SER A 722 -69.10 -0.69 32.00
CA SER A 722 -69.92 0.40 32.54
C SER A 722 -70.64 1.27 31.50
N ILE A 723 -70.34 1.14 30.20
CA ILE A 723 -71.18 1.72 29.12
C ILE A 723 -72.13 0.70 28.49
N CYS A 724 -71.91 -0.59 28.72
CA CYS A 724 -72.77 -1.68 28.25
C CYS A 724 -74.00 -1.93 29.17
N ASN A 725 -74.59 -0.87 29.71
CA ASN A 725 -75.69 -0.92 30.70
C ASN A 725 -77.01 -1.51 30.18
N GLU A 726 -77.07 -1.88 28.90
CA GLU A 726 -78.26 -2.40 28.22
C GLU A 726 -78.05 -3.81 27.64
N VAL A 727 -76.99 -4.53 28.03
CA VAL A 727 -76.87 -5.96 27.71
C VAL A 727 -78.11 -6.70 28.28
N PRO A 728 -78.90 -7.41 27.45
CA PRO A 728 -80.12 -8.05 27.93
C PRO A 728 -79.86 -9.06 29.05
N ALA A 729 -80.79 -9.16 30.00
CA ALA A 729 -80.68 -10.00 31.19
C ALA A 729 -80.44 -11.51 30.92
N LYS A 730 -80.55 -11.95 29.66
CA LYS A 730 -80.13 -13.27 29.15
C LYS A 730 -78.62 -13.53 29.36
N GLN A 731 -77.76 -12.50 29.46
CA GLN A 731 -76.30 -12.67 29.61
C GLN A 731 -75.78 -12.46 31.04
N ILE A 732 -76.57 -11.86 31.95
CA ILE A 732 -76.08 -11.37 33.26
C ILE A 732 -75.86 -12.50 34.30
N ASN A 733 -76.47 -13.67 34.11
CA ASN A 733 -76.57 -14.69 35.16
C ASN A 733 -75.35 -15.61 35.34
N ASP A 734 -74.40 -15.63 34.40
CA ASP A 734 -73.38 -16.69 34.35
C ASP A 734 -72.07 -16.35 35.10
N GLY A 735 -71.88 -15.10 35.52
CA GLY A 735 -70.81 -14.72 36.45
C GLY A 735 -69.38 -14.71 35.89
N PHE A 736 -69.21 -14.46 34.59
CA PHE A 736 -67.91 -14.27 33.93
C PHE A 736 -67.69 -12.79 33.56
N ASP A 737 -66.45 -12.33 33.56
CA ASP A 737 -66.10 -11.02 33.00
C ASP A 737 -66.26 -11.04 31.47
N TYR A 738 -66.97 -10.06 30.93
CA TYR A 738 -67.22 -9.95 29.50
C TYR A 738 -66.01 -9.29 28.84
N THR A 739 -65.28 -10.02 28.01
CA THR A 739 -64.29 -9.42 27.10
C THR A 739 -64.94 -9.26 25.73
N TYR A 740 -64.81 -8.08 25.14
CA TYR A 740 -65.27 -7.78 23.77
C TYR A 740 -64.09 -7.82 22.80
N LEU A 741 -64.35 -8.16 21.54
CA LEU A 741 -63.34 -8.13 20.48
C LEU A 741 -63.62 -6.96 19.53
N GLY A 742 -62.86 -5.88 19.69
CA GLY A 742 -62.98 -4.68 18.87
C GLY A 742 -62.45 -4.88 17.45
N ASN A 743 -63.32 -4.70 16.46
CA ASN A 743 -62.94 -4.66 15.05
C ASN A 743 -62.67 -3.22 14.60
N ALA A 744 -61.51 -2.97 13.99
CA ALA A 744 -61.05 -1.65 13.57
C ALA A 744 -61.91 -1.02 12.45
N ASN A 745 -62.76 -1.80 11.76
CA ASN A 745 -63.76 -1.30 10.80
C ASN A 745 -64.96 -0.62 11.47
N LEU A 746 -65.26 -0.91 12.75
CA LEU A 746 -66.35 -0.23 13.47
C LEU A 746 -66.02 1.25 13.73
N GLY A 747 -64.76 1.64 13.47
CA GLY A 747 -64.29 3.01 13.39
C GLY A 747 -65.02 3.85 12.34
N ALA A 748 -65.74 4.88 12.80
CA ALA A 748 -66.49 5.83 11.96
C ALA A 748 -65.70 6.35 10.74
N GLU A 749 -64.47 6.78 10.97
CA GLU A 749 -63.59 7.33 9.93
C GLU A 749 -62.69 6.23 9.32
N ASN A 750 -62.64 5.05 9.94
CA ASN A 750 -61.68 4.00 9.63
C ASN A 750 -62.04 3.21 8.35
N HIS A 751 -63.17 3.52 7.71
CA HIS A 751 -63.50 3.02 6.37
C HIS A 751 -62.90 3.90 5.25
N LEU A 752 -62.34 5.08 5.56
CA LEU A 752 -61.87 6.04 4.55
C LEU A 752 -60.52 5.60 3.93
N PRO A 753 -60.41 5.51 2.59
CA PRO A 753 -59.23 4.97 1.92
C PRO A 753 -57.99 5.87 2.04
N TYR A 754 -58.19 7.14 2.39
CA TYR A 754 -57.13 8.14 2.54
C TYR A 754 -56.42 8.03 3.90
N MET A 755 -57.02 7.34 4.87
CA MET A 755 -56.45 7.13 6.20
C MET A 755 -55.65 5.83 6.26
N MET A 756 -54.42 5.90 6.75
CA MET A 756 -53.63 4.75 7.15
C MET A 756 -54.03 4.36 8.58
N ILE A 757 -54.86 3.32 8.71
CA ILE A 757 -55.31 2.80 10.00
C ILE A 757 -54.20 1.90 10.59
N VAL A 758 -53.74 2.22 11.80
CA VAL A 758 -52.51 1.65 12.39
C VAL A 758 -52.82 0.75 13.58
N GLY A 759 -52.38 -0.51 13.52
CA GLY A 759 -52.41 -1.45 14.64
C GLY A 759 -51.16 -1.35 15.53
N GLY A 760 -51.26 -1.83 16.77
CA GLY A 760 -50.19 -1.78 17.77
C GLY A 760 -49.46 -3.11 17.93
N TYR A 761 -48.12 -3.07 17.98
CA TYR A 761 -47.28 -4.18 18.48
C TYR A 761 -46.46 -3.78 19.71
N ASN A 762 -46.14 -4.77 20.54
CA ASN A 762 -45.38 -4.59 21.79
C ASN A 762 -43.88 -4.87 21.61
N SER A 763 -43.11 -4.65 22.69
CA SER A 763 -41.64 -4.83 22.70
C SER A 763 -41.15 -6.26 22.46
N ASN A 764 -42.03 -7.25 22.32
CA ASN A 764 -41.69 -8.62 21.91
C ASN A 764 -41.98 -8.88 20.41
N GLY A 765 -42.45 -7.87 19.67
CA GLY A 765 -42.72 -7.94 18.23
C GLY A 765 -44.07 -8.52 17.84
N VAL A 766 -44.93 -8.84 18.81
CA VAL A 766 -46.29 -9.37 18.60
C VAL A 766 -47.34 -8.28 18.84
N LYS A 767 -48.56 -8.46 18.30
CA LYS A 767 -49.70 -7.55 18.52
C LYS A 767 -49.86 -7.21 20.01
N SER A 768 -49.92 -5.92 20.34
CA SER A 768 -50.20 -5.44 21.68
C SER A 768 -51.56 -5.96 22.16
N SER A 769 -51.66 -6.40 23.42
CA SER A 769 -52.85 -7.05 23.99
C SER A 769 -54.17 -6.38 23.57
N TYR A 770 -54.33 -5.10 23.89
CA TYR A 770 -55.51 -4.28 23.62
C TYR A 770 -55.75 -3.94 22.13
N SER A 771 -54.76 -4.03 21.23
CA SER A 771 -54.88 -3.44 19.88
C SER A 771 -56.02 -4.08 19.08
N SER A 772 -56.99 -3.26 18.66
CA SER A 772 -58.07 -3.63 17.72
C SER A 772 -57.50 -4.19 16.42
N ILE A 773 -58.30 -5.02 15.74
CA ILE A 773 -57.91 -5.78 14.55
C ILE A 773 -58.92 -5.58 13.41
N GLY A 774 -58.51 -5.66 12.15
CA GLY A 774 -59.45 -5.51 11.03
C GLY A 774 -58.82 -5.59 9.64
N SER A 775 -59.67 -5.81 8.65
CA SER A 775 -59.30 -5.82 7.22
C SER A 775 -58.83 -4.45 6.69
N ASN A 776 -59.12 -3.38 7.44
CA ASN A 776 -58.80 -2.00 7.11
C ASN A 776 -57.47 -1.50 7.69
N LEU A 777 -56.77 -2.30 8.52
CA LEU A 777 -55.40 -1.96 8.93
C LEU A 777 -54.51 -1.82 7.70
N TRP A 778 -53.78 -0.71 7.60
CA TRP A 778 -52.75 -0.57 6.57
C TRP A 778 -51.46 -1.26 7.03
N ILE A 779 -51.00 -0.95 8.23
CA ILE A 779 -49.74 -1.44 8.79
C ILE A 779 -49.83 -1.44 10.33
N SER A 780 -48.91 -2.11 11.03
CA SER A 780 -48.77 -1.98 12.48
C SER A 780 -47.43 -1.36 12.89
N ALA A 781 -47.44 -0.61 13.99
CA ALA A 781 -46.32 0.12 14.56
C ALA A 781 -46.27 -0.08 16.10
N PRO A 782 -45.20 0.35 16.81
CA PRO A 782 -45.10 0.21 18.25
C PRO A 782 -46.24 0.86 19.04
N GLY A 783 -47.01 0.05 19.74
CA GLY A 783 -47.96 0.48 20.78
C GLY A 783 -47.49 0.17 22.20
N GLY A 784 -46.63 -0.83 22.38
CA GLY A 784 -46.21 -1.32 23.70
C GLY A 784 -47.31 -2.09 24.44
N GLU A 785 -47.12 -2.32 25.74
CA GLU A 785 -48.15 -2.87 26.65
C GLU A 785 -48.57 -1.81 27.67
N TYR A 786 -48.14 -1.88 28.93
CA TYR A 786 -48.58 -0.95 29.98
C TYR A 786 -47.45 -0.29 30.77
N GLY A 787 -46.19 -0.76 30.68
CA GLY A 787 -45.07 -0.11 31.36
C GLY A 787 -44.97 -0.36 32.88
N LEU A 788 -45.87 -1.16 33.45
CA LEU A 788 -45.91 -1.51 34.89
C LEU A 788 -44.54 -1.96 35.42
N SER A 789 -44.08 -1.37 36.51
CA SER A 789 -42.76 -1.61 37.09
C SER A 789 -42.61 -2.99 37.75
N THR A 790 -41.36 -3.41 37.98
CA THR A 790 -41.04 -4.73 38.56
C THR A 790 -41.74 -4.94 39.90
N GLY A 791 -42.38 -6.10 40.07
CA GLY A 791 -43.20 -6.43 41.24
C GLY A 791 -44.71 -6.16 41.06
N TYR A 792 -45.09 -5.34 40.09
CA TYR A 792 -46.47 -5.15 39.65
C TYR A 792 -46.76 -6.00 38.41
N ALA A 793 -47.99 -6.49 38.29
CA ALA A 793 -48.45 -7.23 37.13
C ALA A 793 -49.87 -6.79 36.77
N TYR A 794 -50.17 -6.72 35.47
CA TYR A 794 -51.53 -6.47 35.02
C TYR A 794 -52.41 -7.68 35.39
N PRO A 795 -53.55 -7.49 36.07
CA PRO A 795 -54.44 -8.61 36.41
C PRO A 795 -54.98 -9.23 35.12
N GLN A 796 -54.60 -10.48 34.86
CA GLN A 796 -55.03 -11.21 33.65
C GLN A 796 -56.57 -11.26 33.60
N PRO A 797 -57.21 -10.74 32.54
CA PRO A 797 -58.67 -10.77 32.39
C PRO A 797 -59.26 -12.18 32.54
N HIS A 798 -60.30 -12.31 33.36
CA HIS A 798 -61.07 -13.54 33.41
C HIS A 798 -61.78 -13.73 32.07
N GLY A 799 -61.60 -14.89 31.42
CA GLY A 799 -62.15 -15.17 30.09
C GLY A 799 -61.11 -15.36 28.98
N LEU A 800 -59.86 -14.98 29.23
CA LEU A 800 -58.70 -15.32 28.39
C LEU A 800 -58.11 -16.70 28.75
N HIS A 801 -57.27 -17.27 27.87
CA HIS A 801 -56.39 -18.38 28.26
C HIS A 801 -55.18 -17.86 29.06
N PRO A 802 -54.65 -18.64 30.02
CA PRO A 802 -53.46 -18.22 30.75
C PRO A 802 -52.25 -18.04 29.83
N ASN A 803 -51.57 -16.88 29.96
CA ASN A 803 -50.34 -16.49 29.26
C ASN A 803 -50.48 -15.99 27.80
N GLU A 804 -51.69 -15.75 27.29
CA GLU A 804 -51.90 -15.31 25.88
C GLU A 804 -51.16 -14.01 25.52
N PHE A 805 -51.13 -13.02 26.44
CA PHE A 805 -50.44 -11.75 26.23
C PHE A 805 -49.60 -11.35 27.45
N ASN A 806 -48.33 -10.99 27.20
CA ASN A 806 -47.43 -10.46 28.23
C ASN A 806 -47.70 -8.96 28.50
N MET A 807 -48.84 -8.66 29.11
CA MET A 807 -49.27 -7.30 29.48
C MET A 807 -48.32 -6.57 30.46
N ASN A 808 -47.27 -7.24 30.92
CA ASN A 808 -46.25 -6.70 31.83
C ASN A 808 -45.02 -6.12 31.09
N GLY A 809 -45.07 -6.05 29.76
CA GLY A 809 -44.03 -5.48 28.92
C GLY A 809 -44.00 -3.94 28.90
N ALA A 810 -42.97 -3.43 28.23
CA ALA A 810 -42.74 -2.00 28.04
C ALA A 810 -43.90 -1.32 27.30
N ALA A 811 -44.33 -0.17 27.82
CA ALA A 811 -45.04 0.86 27.07
C ALA A 811 -44.00 1.85 26.49
N MET A 812 -44.41 3.04 26.04
CA MET A 812 -43.53 4.02 25.40
C MET A 812 -42.85 4.93 26.42
N ILE A 813 -41.57 5.21 26.21
CA ILE A 813 -40.88 6.35 26.85
C ILE A 813 -41.16 7.58 26.00
N THR A 814 -41.73 8.64 26.57
CA THR A 814 -42.05 9.88 25.84
C THR A 814 -42.22 11.06 26.81
N THR A 815 -42.36 12.26 26.27
CA THR A 815 -42.65 13.50 27.01
C THR A 815 -44.01 13.44 27.72
N ASP A 816 -44.10 14.01 28.91
CA ASP A 816 -45.35 14.17 29.68
C ASP A 816 -45.63 15.66 29.90
N LEU A 817 -46.61 16.02 30.73
CA LEU A 817 -46.77 17.42 31.16
C LEU A 817 -45.64 17.82 32.12
N PRO A 818 -44.96 18.97 31.94
CA PRO A 818 -43.82 19.33 32.79
C PRO A 818 -44.15 19.46 34.28
N GLY A 819 -43.26 18.93 35.12
CA GLY A 819 -43.37 18.99 36.59
C GLY A 819 -44.28 17.93 37.23
N CYS A 820 -43.77 17.30 38.30
CA CYS A 820 -44.35 16.21 39.11
C CYS A 820 -45.72 16.43 39.81
N VAL A 821 -46.66 17.13 39.17
CA VAL A 821 -48.01 17.50 39.66
C VAL A 821 -49.09 17.34 38.56
N ASN A 822 -48.71 17.25 37.27
CA ASN A 822 -49.63 17.03 36.15
C ASN A 822 -49.25 15.77 35.36
N GLY A 823 -50.14 15.36 34.47
CA GLY A 823 -49.90 14.29 33.49
C GLY A 823 -49.96 12.87 34.06
N SER A 824 -49.22 11.96 33.45
CA SER A 824 -49.08 10.58 33.96
C SER A 824 -48.00 10.47 35.05
N SER A 825 -47.18 11.50 35.22
CA SER A 825 -45.94 11.48 35.97
C SER A 825 -45.97 12.51 37.10
N GLU A 826 -46.57 12.09 38.21
CA GLU A 826 -46.76 12.89 39.41
C GLU A 826 -46.08 12.25 40.64
N SER A 827 -45.54 13.11 41.51
CA SER A 827 -44.87 12.71 42.76
C SER A 827 -45.76 11.93 43.73
N THR A 828 -47.08 12.06 43.59
CA THR A 828 -48.13 11.38 44.38
C THR A 828 -48.81 10.20 43.66
N GLY A 829 -48.31 9.83 42.47
CA GLY A 829 -48.96 8.87 41.59
C GLY A 829 -48.91 7.40 42.02
N SER A 830 -49.30 6.52 41.10
CA SER A 830 -49.33 5.09 41.36
C SER A 830 -47.93 4.49 41.46
N ALA A 831 -47.65 3.81 42.58
CA ALA A 831 -46.43 3.02 42.76
C ALA A 831 -46.26 1.87 41.73
N ALA A 832 -47.27 1.57 40.92
CA ALA A 832 -47.13 0.68 39.77
C ALA A 832 -46.25 1.25 38.63
N TYR A 833 -45.97 2.57 38.63
CA TYR A 833 -45.14 3.25 37.64
C TYR A 833 -44.00 4.01 38.34
N GLN A 834 -42.97 3.27 38.77
CA GLN A 834 -41.86 3.82 39.57
C GLN A 834 -41.08 4.92 38.83
N PHE A 835 -41.10 4.96 37.49
CA PHE A 835 -40.47 6.02 36.68
C PHE A 835 -41.28 7.33 36.68
N ASN A 836 -42.61 7.22 36.63
CA ASN A 836 -43.53 8.35 36.66
C ASN A 836 -43.53 9.10 38.00
N LEU A 837 -43.08 8.47 39.09
CA LEU A 837 -42.90 9.11 40.40
C LEU A 837 -41.70 10.07 40.50
N GLY A 838 -40.82 10.11 39.49
CA GLY A 838 -39.57 10.86 39.51
C GLY A 838 -38.71 10.52 40.72
N ASP A 839 -38.20 11.54 41.43
CA ASP A 839 -37.40 11.33 42.64
C ASP A 839 -38.21 10.96 43.89
N SER A 840 -39.54 10.80 43.77
CA SER A 840 -40.39 10.16 44.77
C SER A 840 -40.45 8.63 44.61
N SER A 841 -39.74 8.09 43.61
CA SER A 841 -39.61 6.64 43.37
C SER A 841 -38.99 5.89 44.55
N SER A 842 -39.40 4.64 44.74
CA SER A 842 -38.77 3.71 45.69
C SER A 842 -37.67 2.83 45.06
N ASP A 843 -37.52 2.88 43.74
CA ASP A 843 -36.46 2.17 43.02
C ASP A 843 -35.22 3.07 42.84
N SER A 844 -34.13 2.72 43.55
CA SER A 844 -32.85 3.42 43.48
C SER A 844 -32.16 3.41 42.11
N ASN A 845 -32.65 2.61 41.15
CA ASN A 845 -32.16 2.59 39.77
C ASN A 845 -32.90 3.60 38.86
N ILE A 846 -33.93 4.26 39.40
CA ILE A 846 -34.83 5.19 38.70
C ILE A 846 -34.69 6.62 39.23
N ILE A 847 -34.44 6.80 40.54
CA ILE A 847 -34.14 8.12 41.13
C ILE A 847 -32.99 8.80 40.34
N GLY A 848 -33.17 10.07 39.98
CA GLY A 848 -32.25 10.85 39.15
C GLY A 848 -32.42 10.68 37.64
N LYS A 849 -33.25 9.74 37.15
CA LYS A 849 -33.56 9.60 35.71
C LYS A 849 -34.75 10.45 35.23
N ASN A 850 -35.60 10.90 36.14
CA ASN A 850 -36.82 11.66 35.83
C ASN A 850 -37.18 12.68 36.93
N SER A 851 -36.18 13.40 37.46
CA SER A 851 -36.32 14.25 38.66
C SER A 851 -37.41 15.33 38.57
N ASN A 852 -37.71 15.83 37.37
CA ASN A 852 -38.78 16.81 37.12
C ASN A 852 -40.14 16.17 36.85
N CYS A 853 -40.18 14.86 36.54
CA CYS A 853 -41.32 14.14 35.98
C CYS A 853 -41.78 14.58 34.56
N ASP A 854 -40.94 15.29 33.81
CA ASP A 854 -41.24 15.76 32.44
C ASP A 854 -41.42 14.61 31.40
N TYR A 855 -41.24 13.35 31.80
CA TYR A 855 -41.32 12.18 30.93
C TYR A 855 -42.12 11.05 31.58
N THR A 856 -42.77 10.21 30.77
CA THR A 856 -43.55 9.05 31.21
C THR A 856 -43.03 7.74 30.63
N ASN A 857 -43.27 6.62 31.33
CA ASN A 857 -43.07 5.26 30.80
C ASN A 857 -44.38 4.48 30.55
N SER A 858 -45.55 5.13 30.71
CA SER A 858 -46.87 4.48 30.65
C SER A 858 -47.72 4.83 29.42
N MET A 859 -47.25 5.69 28.52
CA MET A 859 -47.96 6.01 27.27
C MET A 859 -48.01 4.78 26.35
N ASN A 860 -49.19 4.41 25.86
CA ASN A 860 -49.39 3.18 25.08
C ASN A 860 -50.46 3.33 23.98
N GLY A 861 -51.08 2.21 23.58
CA GLY A 861 -52.21 2.20 22.67
C GLY A 861 -51.82 2.13 21.20
N THR A 862 -52.81 1.92 20.34
CA THR A 862 -52.72 2.31 18.91
C THR A 862 -52.53 3.83 18.76
N SER A 863 -52.77 4.60 19.81
CA SER A 863 -52.41 6.01 20.02
C SER A 863 -50.89 6.25 20.18
N SER A 864 -50.10 5.19 20.42
CA SER A 864 -48.63 5.20 20.30
C SER A 864 -48.13 4.66 18.97
N ALA A 865 -48.91 3.77 18.33
CA ALA A 865 -48.61 3.26 17.00
C ALA A 865 -48.79 4.32 15.90
N ALA A 866 -49.84 5.14 15.99
CA ALA A 866 -50.09 6.26 15.07
C ALA A 866 -48.94 7.30 15.05
N PRO A 867 -48.42 7.83 16.18
CA PRO A 867 -47.26 8.73 16.15
C PRO A 867 -45.96 8.02 15.74
N SER A 868 -45.78 6.74 16.09
CA SER A 868 -44.63 5.95 15.61
C SER A 868 -44.61 5.88 14.08
N LEU A 869 -45.74 5.59 13.43
CA LEU A 869 -45.85 5.61 11.96
C LEU A 869 -45.74 7.04 11.40
N THR A 870 -46.30 8.03 12.09
CA THR A 870 -46.21 9.46 11.70
C THR A 870 -44.76 9.91 11.60
N GLY A 871 -43.92 9.54 12.56
CA GLY A 871 -42.47 9.75 12.49
C GLY A 871 -41.85 9.07 11.27
N VAL A 872 -42.13 7.77 11.03
CA VAL A 872 -41.57 7.06 9.86
C VAL A 872 -41.99 7.73 8.54
N VAL A 873 -43.24 8.18 8.42
CA VAL A 873 -43.71 8.89 7.22
C VAL A 873 -43.01 10.25 7.09
N ALA A 874 -42.73 10.96 8.18
CA ALA A 874 -41.92 12.19 8.12
C ALA A 874 -40.50 11.90 7.62
N LEU A 875 -39.84 10.84 8.11
CA LEU A 875 -38.52 10.41 7.61
C LEU A 875 -38.57 10.07 6.09
N MET A 876 -39.63 9.40 5.62
CA MET A 876 -39.80 9.10 4.18
C MET A 876 -40.00 10.36 3.33
N LEU A 877 -40.77 11.33 3.83
CA LEU A 877 -41.10 12.56 3.11
C LEU A 877 -39.97 13.60 3.11
N ASP A 878 -39.13 13.59 4.15
CA ASP A 878 -37.86 14.34 4.21
C ASP A 878 -36.84 13.74 3.22
N ALA A 879 -36.65 12.41 3.26
CA ALA A 879 -35.77 11.69 2.35
C ALA A 879 -36.17 11.81 0.87
N ASN A 880 -37.48 11.83 0.57
CA ASN A 880 -37.98 12.11 -0.78
C ASN A 880 -39.24 13.00 -0.74
N PRO A 881 -39.07 14.34 -0.82
CA PRO A 881 -40.19 15.27 -0.83
C PRO A 881 -41.08 15.19 -2.08
N ALA A 882 -40.72 14.42 -3.11
CA ALA A 882 -41.52 14.26 -4.32
C ALA A 882 -42.68 13.26 -4.15
N LEU A 883 -42.61 12.35 -3.16
CA LEU A 883 -43.62 11.31 -2.91
C LEU A 883 -45.02 11.90 -2.70
N ASN A 884 -46.01 11.33 -3.40
CA ASN A 884 -47.43 11.56 -3.14
C ASN A 884 -47.97 10.58 -2.09
N TRP A 885 -49.18 10.84 -1.57
CA TRP A 885 -49.77 10.04 -0.48
C TRP A 885 -49.94 8.55 -0.80
N ARG A 886 -50.11 8.16 -2.08
CA ARG A 886 -50.18 6.75 -2.50
C ARG A 886 -48.81 6.11 -2.58
N ASP A 887 -47.78 6.85 -2.98
CA ASP A 887 -46.39 6.37 -2.99
C ASP A 887 -45.95 6.00 -1.56
N VAL A 888 -46.28 6.86 -0.59
CA VAL A 888 -46.05 6.58 0.85
C VAL A 888 -46.78 5.30 1.28
N LYS A 889 -48.08 5.18 1.00
CA LYS A 889 -48.87 3.97 1.30
C LYS A 889 -48.25 2.72 0.67
N HIS A 890 -47.85 2.80 -0.60
CA HIS A 890 -47.26 1.70 -1.35
C HIS A 890 -45.89 1.27 -0.79
N ILE A 891 -44.96 2.21 -0.56
CA ILE A 891 -43.65 1.92 0.03
C ILE A 891 -43.83 1.20 1.37
N LEU A 892 -44.71 1.73 2.25
CA LEU A 892 -45.03 1.09 3.53
C LEU A 892 -45.61 -0.33 3.38
N ALA A 893 -46.38 -0.61 2.32
CA ALA A 893 -46.90 -1.95 2.05
C ALA A 893 -45.85 -2.92 1.49
N VAL A 894 -44.86 -2.42 0.75
CA VAL A 894 -43.76 -3.21 0.16
C VAL A 894 -42.64 -3.50 1.16
N THR A 895 -42.29 -2.54 2.02
CA THR A 895 -41.16 -2.67 2.97
C THR A 895 -41.55 -3.21 4.34
N ALA A 896 -42.83 -3.50 4.59
CA ALA A 896 -43.28 -3.99 5.88
C ALA A 896 -42.63 -5.32 6.29
N LYS A 897 -42.03 -5.35 7.48
CA LYS A 897 -41.47 -6.55 8.11
C LYS A 897 -42.61 -7.49 8.50
N ASN A 898 -42.86 -8.52 7.68
CA ASN A 898 -43.75 -9.62 8.04
C ASN A 898 -43.15 -10.36 9.27
N PRO A 899 -43.84 -10.42 10.44
CA PRO A 899 -43.40 -11.21 11.60
C PRO A 899 -43.41 -12.73 11.35
N GLY A 900 -43.98 -13.17 10.23
CA GLY A 900 -44.09 -14.57 9.85
C GLY A 900 -45.01 -15.33 10.79
N ASN A 901 -44.56 -16.51 11.19
CA ASN A 901 -45.33 -17.47 11.97
C ASN A 901 -45.42 -17.14 13.48
N ASP A 902 -45.18 -15.90 13.92
CA ASP A 902 -45.58 -15.48 15.28
C ASP A 902 -47.12 -15.58 15.50
N ILE A 903 -47.90 -15.76 14.43
CA ILE A 903 -49.32 -16.17 14.49
C ILE A 903 -49.54 -17.64 14.89
N THR A 904 -48.53 -18.53 14.79
CA THR A 904 -48.72 -19.97 15.05
C THR A 904 -48.67 -20.32 16.54
N ASN A 905 -49.63 -19.81 17.30
CA ASN A 905 -50.34 -20.53 18.37
C ASN A 905 -49.51 -21.11 19.55
N THR A 906 -48.22 -20.77 19.66
CA THR A 906 -47.33 -21.17 20.77
C THR A 906 -47.53 -20.32 22.03
N TYR A 907 -47.95 -19.06 21.86
CA TYR A 907 -48.35 -18.18 22.96
C TYR A 907 -49.77 -18.48 23.47
N PHE A 908 -50.68 -18.93 22.59
CA PHE A 908 -52.10 -19.06 22.92
C PHE A 908 -52.50 -20.46 23.44
N ASN A 909 -51.83 -21.53 23.00
CA ASN A 909 -52.24 -22.92 23.28
C ASN A 909 -53.73 -23.23 22.93
N LEU A 910 -54.29 -22.48 21.97
CA LEU A 910 -55.63 -22.69 21.45
C LEU A 910 -55.62 -23.85 20.43
N PRO A 911 -56.78 -24.38 20.01
CA PRO A 911 -56.89 -25.02 18.70
C PRO A 911 -56.63 -23.98 17.60
N PRO A 912 -55.95 -24.33 16.49
CA PRO A 912 -55.79 -23.41 15.37
C PRO A 912 -57.13 -22.85 14.89
N LYS A 913 -57.18 -21.53 14.65
CA LYS A 913 -58.34 -20.78 14.16
C LYS A 913 -59.56 -20.69 15.10
N SER A 914 -59.41 -21.07 16.37
CA SER A 914 -60.42 -20.78 17.42
C SER A 914 -60.59 -19.29 17.71
N HIS A 915 -61.72 -18.94 18.31
CA HIS A 915 -62.00 -17.63 18.90
C HIS A 915 -60.97 -17.33 20.02
N PRO A 916 -60.36 -16.13 20.08
CA PRO A 916 -59.34 -15.77 21.08
C PRO A 916 -59.96 -15.39 22.44
N LEU A 917 -61.16 -15.90 22.74
CA LEU A 917 -61.78 -15.83 24.07
C LEU A 917 -62.16 -17.24 24.48
N ARG A 918 -61.86 -17.62 25.72
CA ARG A 918 -62.20 -18.93 26.28
C ARG A 918 -63.70 -19.10 26.49
N TYR A 919 -64.39 -17.99 26.77
CA TYR A 919 -65.83 -17.90 26.93
C TYR A 919 -66.32 -16.68 26.14
N VAL A 920 -67.31 -16.88 25.28
CA VAL A 920 -67.99 -15.78 24.57
C VAL A 920 -69.32 -15.52 25.27
N ALA A 921 -69.65 -14.25 25.47
CA ALA A 921 -70.85 -13.82 26.20
C ALA A 921 -72.13 -14.48 25.64
N GLY A 922 -72.96 -15.04 26.53
CA GLY A 922 -74.18 -15.79 26.18
C GLY A 922 -73.97 -17.26 25.81
N GLY A 923 -72.77 -17.83 25.99
CA GLY A 923 -72.50 -19.25 25.73
C GLY A 923 -72.29 -19.58 24.25
N ARG A 924 -71.92 -18.58 23.43
CA ARG A 924 -71.72 -18.71 21.98
C ARG A 924 -70.51 -19.61 21.63
N PRO A 925 -70.46 -20.21 20.43
CA PRO A 925 -69.37 -21.08 20.03
C PRO A 925 -68.02 -20.37 19.89
N THR A 926 -66.97 -20.94 20.48
CA THR A 926 -65.56 -20.55 20.25
C THR A 926 -64.95 -21.20 19.01
N THR A 927 -65.69 -22.09 18.33
CA THR A 927 -65.34 -22.73 17.06
C THR A 927 -66.60 -22.95 16.23
N ILE A 928 -66.50 -22.73 14.91
CA ILE A 928 -67.61 -22.80 13.95
C ILE A 928 -67.18 -23.68 12.78
N SER A 929 -68.06 -24.54 12.29
CA SER A 929 -67.71 -25.59 11.33
C SER A 929 -67.36 -25.00 9.96
N GLY A 930 -66.16 -25.33 9.45
CA GLY A 930 -65.71 -24.89 8.13
C GLY A 930 -65.44 -23.39 7.99
N ARG A 931 -65.27 -22.66 9.11
CA ARG A 931 -64.81 -21.26 9.13
C ARG A 931 -63.73 -21.06 10.17
N ASP A 932 -62.83 -20.14 9.88
CA ASP A 932 -61.74 -19.73 10.76
C ASP A 932 -62.18 -18.48 11.53
N PHE A 933 -62.03 -18.42 12.85
CA PHE A 933 -62.22 -17.14 13.55
C PHE A 933 -61.06 -16.19 13.24
N GLN A 934 -59.83 -16.67 13.38
CA GLN A 934 -58.63 -15.96 12.91
C GLN A 934 -58.07 -16.70 11.71
N ARG A 935 -57.88 -15.97 10.60
CA ARG A 935 -57.14 -16.47 9.43
C ARG A 935 -55.65 -16.32 9.61
N ASP A 936 -54.92 -17.25 9.00
CA ASP A 936 -53.47 -17.15 8.81
C ASP A 936 -53.12 -15.97 7.86
N TRP A 937 -51.82 -15.69 7.67
CA TRP A 937 -51.35 -14.72 6.68
C TRP A 937 -51.91 -15.03 5.28
N VAL A 938 -52.61 -14.06 4.70
CA VAL A 938 -53.04 -14.11 3.30
C VAL A 938 -51.88 -13.63 2.43
N ILE A 939 -51.56 -14.36 1.37
CA ILE A 939 -50.81 -13.83 0.22
C ILE A 939 -51.84 -13.66 -0.88
N ASN A 940 -52.02 -12.42 -1.35
CA ASN A 940 -53.00 -12.12 -2.38
C ASN A 940 -52.46 -12.44 -3.79
N ALA A 941 -53.29 -12.35 -4.82
CA ALA A 941 -52.91 -12.74 -6.18
C ALA A 941 -51.89 -11.79 -6.86
N ALA A 942 -51.64 -10.62 -6.26
CA ALA A 942 -50.56 -9.71 -6.64
C ALA A 942 -49.27 -9.91 -5.83
N GLY A 943 -49.25 -10.85 -4.88
CA GLY A 943 -48.08 -11.22 -4.08
C GLY A 943 -47.91 -10.46 -2.76
N TYR A 944 -48.86 -9.58 -2.40
CA TYR A 944 -48.80 -8.84 -1.13
C TYR A 944 -49.25 -9.72 0.04
N TYR A 945 -48.52 -9.64 1.15
CA TYR A 945 -48.88 -10.27 2.42
C TYR A 945 -49.89 -9.42 3.18
N PHE A 946 -50.90 -10.03 3.80
CA PHE A 946 -51.88 -9.31 4.61
C PHE A 946 -52.38 -10.14 5.80
N HIS A 947 -52.57 -9.50 6.96
CA HIS A 947 -53.19 -10.12 8.14
C HIS A 947 -53.89 -9.08 9.02
N ASN A 948 -55.10 -9.41 9.52
CA ASN A 948 -55.96 -8.48 10.27
C ASN A 948 -55.37 -7.89 11.56
N TRP A 949 -54.23 -8.38 12.07
CA TRP A 949 -53.52 -7.81 13.23
C TRP A 949 -52.37 -6.85 12.86
N TYR A 950 -51.93 -6.88 11.60
CA TYR A 950 -50.69 -6.25 11.16
C TYR A 950 -50.83 -5.43 9.87
N GLY A 951 -51.98 -5.49 9.18
CA GLY A 951 -52.08 -4.95 7.82
C GLY A 951 -51.11 -5.70 6.90
N PHE A 952 -50.27 -4.97 6.17
CA PHE A 952 -49.17 -5.55 5.38
C PHE A 952 -48.01 -6.09 6.24
N GLY A 953 -47.83 -5.61 7.48
CA GLY A 953 -46.76 -6.05 8.37
C GLY A 953 -46.40 -5.03 9.45
N LYS A 954 -45.23 -5.21 10.08
CA LYS A 954 -44.66 -4.20 10.99
C LYS A 954 -43.88 -3.16 10.17
N VAL A 955 -44.00 -1.88 10.53
CA VAL A 955 -43.24 -0.81 9.87
C VAL A 955 -41.74 -0.99 10.05
N ASP A 956 -40.97 -0.83 8.97
CA ASP A 956 -39.51 -0.76 8.98
C ASP A 956 -39.08 0.58 8.34
N ALA A 957 -38.59 1.49 9.17
CA ALA A 957 -38.21 2.85 8.78
C ALA A 957 -36.98 2.85 7.87
N GLY A 958 -36.00 2.00 8.18
CA GLY A 958 -34.74 1.90 7.42
C GLY A 958 -34.99 1.48 5.98
N GLU A 959 -35.75 0.40 5.77
CA GLU A 959 -36.09 -0.07 4.41
C GLU A 959 -37.09 0.88 3.72
N ALA A 960 -38.04 1.48 4.44
CA ALA A 960 -38.97 2.46 3.86
C ALA A 960 -38.24 3.73 3.34
N VAL A 961 -37.32 4.31 4.12
CA VAL A 961 -36.52 5.47 3.71
C VAL A 961 -35.56 5.13 2.57
N LYS A 962 -34.91 3.97 2.64
CA LYS A 962 -34.05 3.42 1.58
C LYS A 962 -34.80 3.23 0.25
N MET A 963 -36.05 2.77 0.30
CA MET A 963 -36.92 2.68 -0.88
C MET A 963 -37.36 4.08 -1.34
N ALA A 964 -37.76 4.98 -0.44
CA ALA A 964 -38.16 6.35 -0.74
C ALA A 964 -37.08 7.13 -1.51
N LEU A 965 -35.81 7.05 -1.08
CA LEU A 965 -34.65 7.67 -1.74
C LEU A 965 -34.44 7.23 -3.20
N ASN A 966 -34.96 6.05 -3.57
CA ASN A 966 -34.78 5.43 -4.88
C ASN A 966 -36.13 5.21 -5.60
N TYR A 967 -37.22 5.80 -5.12
CA TYR A 967 -38.55 5.50 -5.62
C TYR A 967 -38.80 6.10 -7.00
N THR A 968 -39.20 5.24 -7.96
CA THR A 968 -39.41 5.59 -9.37
C THR A 968 -40.66 4.94 -9.97
N GLU A 969 -41.53 4.32 -9.17
CA GLU A 969 -42.73 3.68 -9.68
C GLU A 969 -43.84 4.69 -10.02
N ASP A 970 -44.65 4.36 -11.02
CA ASP A 970 -45.80 5.15 -11.45
C ASP A 970 -47.06 4.33 -11.20
N LEU A 971 -47.69 4.60 -10.04
CA LEU A 971 -48.94 3.98 -9.60
C LEU A 971 -50.17 4.40 -10.43
N LYS A 972 -50.00 5.12 -11.54
CA LYS A 972 -51.06 5.59 -12.45
C LYS A 972 -52.09 6.50 -11.78
N THR A 973 -53.08 6.92 -12.58
CA THR A 973 -54.14 7.83 -12.16
C THR A 973 -55.07 7.17 -11.14
N TYR A 974 -55.04 7.66 -9.90
CA TYR A 974 -55.98 7.28 -8.87
C TYR A 974 -57.42 7.58 -9.28
N THR A 975 -58.32 6.62 -9.05
CA THR A 975 -59.74 6.72 -9.36
C THR A 975 -60.55 5.77 -8.48
N SER A 976 -61.87 5.90 -8.53
CA SER A 976 -62.78 5.00 -7.82
C SER A 976 -64.07 4.77 -8.60
N PHE A 977 -64.79 3.70 -8.25
CA PHE A 977 -66.14 3.45 -8.73
C PHE A 977 -66.94 2.62 -7.73
N LEU A 978 -68.27 2.71 -7.83
CA LEU A 978 -69.23 1.94 -7.04
C LEU A 978 -69.99 0.97 -7.96
N THR A 979 -70.43 -0.16 -7.39
CA THR A 979 -71.48 -0.99 -8.00
C THR A 979 -72.83 -0.28 -7.90
N ALA A 980 -73.86 -0.86 -8.52
CA ALA A 980 -75.22 -0.57 -8.07
C ALA A 980 -75.36 -0.91 -6.57
N ILE A 981 -76.34 -0.27 -5.91
CA ILE A 981 -76.89 -0.81 -4.67
C ILE A 981 -77.85 -1.90 -5.10
N ASP A 982 -77.58 -3.12 -4.68
CA ASP A 982 -78.52 -4.24 -4.82
C ASP A 982 -79.29 -4.35 -3.50
N SER A 983 -80.61 -4.51 -3.57
CA SER A 983 -81.50 -4.69 -2.42
C SER A 983 -82.06 -6.12 -2.39
N PRO A 984 -81.26 -7.16 -2.05
CA PRO A 984 -81.60 -8.52 -2.40
C PRO A 984 -82.52 -9.22 -1.37
N ALA A 985 -82.77 -8.59 -0.21
CA ALA A 985 -83.64 -9.08 0.86
C ALA A 985 -83.41 -10.56 1.23
N LEU A 986 -82.15 -10.97 1.34
CA LEU A 986 -81.77 -12.37 1.54
C LEU A 986 -81.83 -12.73 3.02
N VAL A 987 -82.56 -13.80 3.35
CA VAL A 987 -82.67 -14.28 4.73
C VAL A 987 -81.32 -14.81 5.22
N ILE A 988 -80.84 -14.23 6.33
CA ILE A 988 -79.76 -14.77 7.17
C ILE A 988 -80.41 -15.85 8.04
N THR A 989 -80.03 -17.11 7.82
CA THR A 989 -80.65 -18.28 8.46
C THR A 989 -79.86 -18.77 9.67
N ASP A 990 -80.59 -18.98 10.78
CA ASP A 990 -80.16 -19.63 12.02
C ASP A 990 -79.26 -20.86 11.71
N PRO A 991 -78.03 -20.90 12.22
CA PRO A 991 -77.08 -21.96 11.90
C PRO A 991 -77.51 -23.31 12.50
N THR A 992 -77.13 -24.41 11.87
CA THR A 992 -77.52 -25.74 12.33
C THR A 992 -76.80 -26.08 13.64
N ALA A 993 -77.57 -26.30 14.70
CA ALA A 993 -77.10 -26.67 16.02
C ALA A 993 -76.17 -27.90 15.99
N GLY A 994 -74.98 -27.74 16.58
CA GLY A 994 -73.92 -28.74 16.58
C GLY A 994 -72.79 -28.35 17.54
N SER A 995 -71.74 -29.16 17.58
CA SER A 995 -70.49 -28.84 18.29
C SER A 995 -69.30 -29.29 17.45
N PRO A 996 -68.63 -28.37 16.71
CA PRO A 996 -68.98 -26.95 16.52
C PRO A 996 -70.34 -26.74 15.80
N VAL A 997 -70.91 -25.55 15.94
CA VAL A 997 -72.11 -25.11 15.20
C VAL A 997 -71.81 -25.04 13.71
N VAL A 998 -72.78 -25.40 12.86
CA VAL A 998 -72.62 -25.44 11.39
C VAL A 998 -73.35 -24.27 10.74
N PRO A 999 -72.64 -23.25 10.21
CA PRO A 999 -73.27 -22.09 9.63
C PRO A 999 -73.87 -22.41 8.25
N THR A 1000 -74.89 -21.66 7.86
CA THR A 1000 -75.40 -21.61 6.48
C THR A 1000 -75.18 -20.20 5.94
N PRO A 1001 -74.00 -19.91 5.36
CA PRO A 1001 -73.70 -18.55 4.89
C PRO A 1001 -74.65 -18.12 3.78
N VAL A 1002 -75.22 -16.92 3.92
CA VAL A 1002 -75.94 -16.28 2.83
C VAL A 1002 -74.94 -15.53 1.96
N SER A 1003 -75.05 -15.69 0.64
CA SER A 1003 -74.06 -15.19 -0.30
C SER A 1003 -74.67 -14.29 -1.38
N HIS A 1004 -73.98 -13.19 -1.67
CA HIS A 1004 -74.29 -12.27 -2.75
C HIS A 1004 -73.07 -12.16 -3.69
N THR A 1005 -73.23 -11.79 -4.95
CA THR A 1005 -72.12 -11.73 -5.91
C THR A 1005 -72.28 -10.62 -6.94
N PHE A 1006 -71.31 -9.71 -6.97
CA PHE A 1006 -71.19 -8.66 -7.99
C PHE A 1006 -70.28 -9.10 -9.13
N SER A 1007 -70.72 -8.93 -10.38
CA SER A 1007 -69.90 -9.14 -11.58
C SER A 1007 -69.31 -7.80 -12.05
N VAL A 1008 -68.03 -7.56 -11.76
CA VAL A 1008 -67.32 -6.32 -12.10
C VAL A 1008 -66.66 -6.43 -13.48
N VAL A 1009 -66.88 -5.46 -14.36
CA VAL A 1009 -66.43 -5.49 -15.76
C VAL A 1009 -65.52 -4.29 -16.08
N ARG A 1010 -64.38 -4.18 -15.36
CA ARG A 1010 -63.37 -3.12 -15.54
C ARG A 1010 -61.95 -3.74 -15.57
N PRO A 1011 -61.51 -4.35 -16.69
CA PRO A 1011 -60.32 -5.21 -16.74
C PRO A 1011 -58.98 -4.49 -16.55
N ASN A 1012 -58.92 -3.18 -16.74
CA ASN A 1012 -57.70 -2.38 -16.54
C ASN A 1012 -57.56 -1.82 -15.12
N PHE A 1013 -58.56 -1.98 -14.24
CA PHE A 1013 -58.52 -1.40 -12.90
C PHE A 1013 -57.89 -2.34 -11.88
N PHE A 1014 -56.91 -1.83 -11.15
CA PHE A 1014 -56.20 -2.52 -10.08
C PHE A 1014 -56.58 -1.91 -8.73
N VAL A 1015 -56.89 -2.77 -7.77
CA VAL A 1015 -57.45 -2.43 -6.47
C VAL A 1015 -56.36 -1.92 -5.52
N GLU A 1016 -56.64 -0.83 -4.82
CA GLU A 1016 -55.88 -0.37 -3.65
C GLU A 1016 -56.66 -0.62 -2.37
N ASN A 1017 -57.98 -0.37 -2.38
CA ASN A 1017 -58.89 -0.63 -1.27
C ASN A 1017 -60.29 -1.03 -1.78
N VAL A 1018 -61.00 -1.89 -1.04
CA VAL A 1018 -62.42 -2.24 -1.31
C VAL A 1018 -63.28 -1.85 -0.10
N GLU A 1019 -64.24 -0.97 -0.30
CA GLU A 1019 -65.26 -0.59 0.67
C GLU A 1019 -66.55 -1.40 0.42
N LEU A 1020 -67.10 -1.98 1.49
CA LEU A 1020 -68.38 -2.70 1.51
C LEU A 1020 -69.35 -1.87 2.35
N SER A 1021 -70.44 -1.43 1.74
CA SER A 1021 -71.58 -0.79 2.42
C SER A 1021 -72.75 -1.79 2.47
N LEU A 1022 -73.46 -1.86 3.61
CA LEU A 1022 -74.58 -2.80 3.78
C LEU A 1022 -75.67 -2.28 4.72
N ASN A 1023 -76.88 -2.82 4.54
CA ASN A 1023 -77.98 -2.81 5.49
C ASN A 1023 -78.30 -4.25 5.89
N ILE A 1024 -78.26 -4.57 7.18
CA ILE A 1024 -78.66 -5.86 7.75
C ILE A 1024 -79.52 -5.63 8.99
N THR A 1025 -80.73 -6.18 9.01
CA THR A 1025 -81.50 -6.36 10.26
C THR A 1025 -81.18 -7.73 10.87
N HIS A 1026 -80.68 -7.77 12.11
CA HIS A 1026 -80.39 -9.02 12.83
C HIS A 1026 -80.41 -8.82 14.36
N PRO A 1027 -81.25 -9.55 15.14
CA PRO A 1027 -81.48 -9.31 16.57
C PRO A 1027 -80.24 -9.15 17.46
N TYR A 1028 -79.11 -9.75 17.06
CA TYR A 1028 -77.79 -9.42 17.58
C TYR A 1028 -76.79 -9.40 16.40
N VAL A 1029 -76.40 -8.23 15.89
CA VAL A 1029 -75.47 -8.16 14.75
C VAL A 1029 -74.06 -8.65 15.09
N GLY A 1030 -73.71 -8.71 16.37
CA GLY A 1030 -72.45 -9.28 16.85
C GLY A 1030 -72.27 -10.77 16.56
N ASP A 1031 -73.34 -11.52 16.28
CA ASP A 1031 -73.24 -12.94 15.91
C ASP A 1031 -72.66 -13.12 14.49
N LEU A 1032 -72.77 -12.08 13.65
CA LEU A 1032 -72.47 -12.12 12.23
C LEU A 1032 -70.97 -11.94 11.93
N GLY A 1033 -70.45 -12.81 11.08
CA GLY A 1033 -69.18 -12.64 10.37
C GLY A 1033 -69.42 -12.25 8.91
N ILE A 1034 -68.46 -11.53 8.32
CA ILE A 1034 -68.56 -10.97 6.98
C ILE A 1034 -67.25 -11.23 6.24
N GLU A 1035 -67.35 -11.88 5.08
CA GLU A 1035 -66.21 -12.22 4.24
C GLU A 1035 -66.40 -11.73 2.80
N ILE A 1036 -65.31 -11.25 2.19
CA ILE A 1036 -65.26 -10.88 0.77
C ILE A 1036 -64.26 -11.81 0.08
N THR A 1037 -64.67 -12.44 -1.02
CA THR A 1037 -63.80 -13.20 -1.94
C THR A 1037 -63.61 -12.41 -3.24
N SER A 1038 -62.36 -12.18 -3.65
CA SER A 1038 -62.03 -11.55 -4.92
C SER A 1038 -62.18 -12.51 -6.12
N PRO A 1039 -62.21 -12.00 -7.37
CA PRO A 1039 -62.19 -12.83 -8.58
C PRO A 1039 -60.98 -13.79 -8.65
N SER A 1040 -59.87 -13.42 -8.00
CA SER A 1040 -58.63 -14.20 -7.92
C SER A 1040 -58.70 -15.34 -6.90
N GLY A 1041 -59.73 -15.37 -6.05
CA GLY A 1041 -59.91 -16.35 -4.97
C GLY A 1041 -59.36 -15.93 -3.61
N THR A 1042 -58.74 -14.75 -3.49
CA THR A 1042 -58.29 -14.19 -2.21
C THR A 1042 -59.50 -13.90 -1.32
N ILE A 1043 -59.43 -14.25 -0.04
CA ILE A 1043 -60.54 -14.04 0.91
C ILE A 1043 -60.11 -13.12 2.05
N SER A 1044 -60.76 -11.96 2.15
CA SER A 1044 -60.66 -11.07 3.31
C SER A 1044 -61.78 -11.40 4.29
N GLN A 1045 -61.42 -11.65 5.55
CA GLN A 1045 -62.37 -11.60 6.65
C GLN A 1045 -62.48 -10.15 7.11
N VAL A 1046 -63.65 -9.56 6.92
CA VAL A 1046 -63.93 -8.15 7.21
C VAL A 1046 -64.41 -7.98 8.65
N LEU A 1047 -65.39 -8.79 9.02
CA LEU A 1047 -65.90 -8.95 10.38
C LEU A 1047 -65.84 -10.43 10.75
N TYR A 1048 -65.52 -10.73 12.00
CA TYR A 1048 -65.59 -12.09 12.55
C TYR A 1048 -66.94 -12.32 13.23
N VAL A 1049 -67.47 -13.53 13.02
CA VAL A 1049 -68.57 -14.12 13.80
C VAL A 1049 -68.36 -13.92 15.30
N ASN A 1050 -69.43 -13.73 16.05
CA ASN A 1050 -69.40 -13.57 17.51
C ASN A 1050 -68.55 -12.39 18.04
N SER A 1051 -68.43 -11.29 17.27
CA SER A 1051 -67.65 -10.08 17.58
C SER A 1051 -68.01 -9.34 18.87
N GLY A 1052 -69.18 -9.60 19.46
CA GLY A 1052 -69.61 -9.00 20.74
C GLY A 1052 -70.35 -7.66 20.62
N VAL A 1053 -70.51 -7.12 19.41
CA VAL A 1053 -71.42 -5.99 19.14
C VAL A 1053 -72.85 -6.36 19.59
N SER A 1054 -73.53 -5.45 20.28
CA SER A 1054 -74.83 -5.71 20.94
C SER A 1054 -76.04 -5.00 20.30
N ASP A 1055 -75.84 -4.36 19.15
CA ASP A 1055 -76.91 -3.75 18.37
C ASP A 1055 -77.76 -4.78 17.59
N VAL A 1056 -78.90 -4.30 17.11
CA VAL A 1056 -79.96 -5.11 16.46
C VAL A 1056 -80.04 -4.91 14.94
N ASP A 1057 -79.28 -3.96 14.39
CA ASP A 1057 -79.20 -3.65 12.97
C ASP A 1057 -77.79 -3.09 12.63
N TYR A 1058 -77.31 -3.35 11.41
CA TYR A 1058 -76.26 -2.57 10.75
C TYR A 1058 -76.96 -1.73 9.67
N LEU A 1059 -76.99 -0.40 9.83
CA LEU A 1059 -77.71 0.51 8.92
C LEU A 1059 -76.73 1.50 8.30
N GLY A 1060 -76.51 1.37 6.99
CA GLY A 1060 -75.53 2.15 6.23
C GLY A 1060 -74.08 1.85 6.60
N THR A 1061 -73.83 0.80 7.38
CA THR A 1061 -72.52 0.46 7.95
C THR A 1061 -71.52 0.16 6.84
N ARG A 1062 -70.33 0.76 6.95
CA ARG A 1062 -69.23 0.62 6.00
C ARG A 1062 -68.05 -0.11 6.62
N PHE A 1063 -67.43 -0.96 5.81
CA PHE A 1063 -66.20 -1.67 6.15
C PHE A 1063 -65.21 -1.53 5.00
N LEU A 1064 -63.90 -1.54 5.27
CA LEU A 1064 -62.84 -1.42 4.26
C LEU A 1064 -61.93 -2.67 4.30
N SER A 1065 -61.42 -3.09 3.14
CA SER A 1065 -60.42 -4.15 3.03
C SER A 1065 -59.24 -3.74 2.17
N ASN A 1066 -58.05 -3.93 2.72
CA ASN A 1066 -56.75 -3.68 2.07
C ASN A 1066 -56.12 -4.98 1.53
N ALA A 1067 -56.68 -6.15 1.88
CA ALA A 1067 -56.14 -7.47 1.52
C ALA A 1067 -56.06 -7.72 0.00
N PHE A 1068 -56.80 -6.95 -0.79
CA PHE A 1068 -56.88 -7.07 -2.25
C PHE A 1068 -55.92 -6.13 -3.00
N TYR A 1069 -55.01 -5.45 -2.31
CA TYR A 1069 -54.09 -4.48 -2.90
C TYR A 1069 -53.26 -5.08 -4.06
N GLY A 1070 -53.29 -4.43 -5.21
CA GLY A 1070 -52.65 -4.87 -6.45
C GLY A 1070 -53.44 -5.89 -7.27
N GLU A 1071 -54.61 -6.39 -6.82
CA GLU A 1071 -55.41 -7.32 -7.63
C GLU A 1071 -56.24 -6.61 -8.72
N PRO A 1072 -56.47 -7.25 -9.88
CA PRO A 1072 -57.41 -6.73 -10.88
C PRO A 1072 -58.85 -6.82 -10.36
N ALA A 1073 -59.63 -5.75 -10.50
CA ALA A 1073 -61.01 -5.72 -10.01
C ALA A 1073 -62.01 -6.52 -10.85
N ALA A 1074 -61.66 -6.94 -12.07
CA ALA A 1074 -62.62 -7.57 -12.99
C ALA A 1074 -62.91 -9.05 -12.67
N GLY A 1075 -64.19 -9.42 -12.72
CA GLY A 1075 -64.71 -10.75 -12.43
C GLY A 1075 -65.74 -10.74 -11.31
N ASN A 1076 -65.95 -11.89 -10.67
CA ASN A 1076 -66.99 -12.06 -9.66
C ASN A 1076 -66.45 -11.83 -8.25
N TRP A 1077 -66.98 -10.81 -7.57
CA TRP A 1077 -66.75 -10.55 -6.15
C TRP A 1077 -67.89 -11.16 -5.35
N LYS A 1078 -67.59 -12.13 -4.49
CA LYS A 1078 -68.58 -12.83 -3.66
C LYS A 1078 -68.47 -12.34 -2.21
N ILE A 1079 -69.58 -11.88 -1.66
CA ILE A 1079 -69.72 -11.55 -0.23
C ILE A 1079 -70.48 -12.69 0.44
N GLU A 1080 -70.01 -13.11 1.62
CA GLU A 1080 -70.73 -14.04 2.49
C GLU A 1080 -71.00 -13.38 3.85
N ILE A 1081 -72.27 -13.42 4.28
CA ILE A 1081 -72.67 -13.12 5.65
C ILE A 1081 -72.90 -14.45 6.36
N ILE A 1082 -72.29 -14.61 7.53
CA ILE A 1082 -72.18 -15.88 8.25
C ILE A 1082 -72.75 -15.68 9.65
N ASP A 1083 -73.83 -16.36 9.99
CA ASP A 1083 -74.29 -16.41 11.39
C ASP A 1083 -73.48 -17.44 12.20
N GLY A 1084 -73.00 -17.02 13.36
CA GLY A 1084 -72.16 -17.79 14.28
C GLY A 1084 -72.84 -18.28 15.56
N ALA A 1085 -74.09 -17.92 15.82
CA ALA A 1085 -74.81 -18.26 17.05
C ALA A 1085 -76.23 -18.80 16.74
N ILE A 1086 -76.79 -19.63 17.63
CA ILE A 1086 -78.11 -20.27 17.38
C ILE A 1086 -79.28 -19.52 18.02
N GLY A 1087 -80.41 -19.50 17.30
CA GLY A 1087 -81.73 -19.11 17.80
C GLY A 1087 -82.21 -17.71 17.41
N ASP A 1088 -81.45 -16.98 16.59
CA ASP A 1088 -81.81 -15.69 16.02
C ASP A 1088 -81.76 -15.77 14.46
N THR A 1089 -82.33 -14.79 13.76
CA THR A 1089 -82.40 -14.75 12.27
C THR A 1089 -82.54 -13.32 11.79
N GLY A 1090 -82.21 -13.04 10.52
CA GLY A 1090 -82.33 -11.69 9.97
C GLY A 1090 -82.34 -11.62 8.44
N THR A 1091 -82.02 -10.44 7.91
CA THR A 1091 -82.02 -10.14 6.48
C THR A 1091 -80.80 -9.33 6.06
N LEU A 1092 -80.23 -9.64 4.91
CA LEU A 1092 -79.36 -8.74 4.15
C LEU A 1092 -80.25 -7.95 3.19
N ASP A 1093 -80.54 -6.71 3.57
CA ASP A 1093 -81.56 -5.88 2.93
C ASP A 1093 -81.01 -5.07 1.76
N ASP A 1094 -79.84 -4.44 1.94
CA ASP A 1094 -79.09 -3.72 0.91
C ASP A 1094 -77.59 -4.03 0.95
N ILE A 1095 -76.92 -4.02 -0.20
CA ILE A 1095 -75.47 -4.23 -0.32
C ILE A 1095 -74.87 -3.46 -1.51
N GLN A 1096 -73.66 -2.91 -1.32
CA GLN A 1096 -72.88 -2.24 -2.36
C GLN A 1096 -71.37 -2.44 -2.14
N LEU A 1097 -70.61 -2.63 -3.23
CA LEU A 1097 -69.15 -2.50 -3.22
C LEU A 1097 -68.71 -1.18 -3.86
N LYS A 1098 -67.61 -0.64 -3.34
CA LYS A 1098 -66.91 0.50 -3.92
C LYS A 1098 -65.40 0.22 -3.94
N PHE A 1099 -64.80 0.45 -5.09
CA PHE A 1099 -63.41 0.15 -5.38
C PHE A 1099 -62.62 1.44 -5.48
N PHE A 1100 -61.50 1.52 -4.78
CA PHE A 1100 -60.48 2.56 -4.90
C PHE A 1100 -59.21 1.94 -5.47
N GLY A 1101 -58.52 2.65 -6.35
CA GLY A 1101 -57.46 2.05 -7.16
C GLY A 1101 -57.04 2.93 -8.32
N HIS A 1102 -56.56 2.30 -9.39
CA HIS A 1102 -56.10 2.99 -10.61
C HIS A 1102 -56.37 2.14 -11.86
N ASP A 1103 -56.50 2.79 -13.03
CA ASP A 1103 -56.50 2.10 -14.33
C ASP A 1103 -55.07 2.08 -14.93
N LEU A 1104 -54.74 1.01 -15.67
CA LEU A 1104 -53.58 0.92 -16.58
C LEU A 1104 -53.88 1.46 -17.99
#